data_AF-A0A5Q5BST2-F1
#
_entry.id   AF-A0A5Q5BST2-F1
#
_cell.length_a   1.000
_cell.length_b   1.000
_cell.length_c   1.000
_cell.angle_alpha   90.00
_cell.angle_beta   90.00
_cell.angle_gamma   90.00
#
_symmetry.space_group_name_H-M   'P 1'
#
loop_
_entity.id
_entity.type
_entity.pdbx_description
1 polymer ?
#
loop_
_entity_poly.entity_id
_entity_poly.type
_entity_poly.pdbx_seq_one_letter_code
_entity_poly.pdbx_strand_id
1 'polypeptide(L)'
;MAYFVGIDIGGTFTDAVLLDDSGTARLLKTPTTLHDPSEGVNNALALAEKELDLPAGSILRQVDYFGLGTTVATNALIERKGVKTGIITTRGFRDAILMQRATGHWAGRELHEIRHDSQRTQVEPVVPRPLIREVTERIDYKGAVIVALDEDEVRTEVQALIDAGVQAIAVCLLWSFREPSHEQRVAAIIREMAPQIYLTISSELAPVLGEYERTATTALNAYLGPAVQGYMTKLNGSLRDRGLKGSLRILDSGGGVITPERAGDTAVSILTSGPAGGVLASAQLARRIGTPNVLTTDMGGTSFDVGMITDYEPVISPQQQVNGYQVLKPAVKVTAIGAGGGSIARVVDGRLVVGPTSAGSVPGPVCYRRGGTEPTVTDADVVLGIIDPTYFLGGSMGLDKEGAERAMYDRIAKPLGLSVQEAAYGIKAIADHRMADLLDTLTVGQGHDPRDFVVFAYGGAGGAHCHQFGAELGAQSILVPATATVHSAFGAAMSDLHVSAEISDPMHSATWDGAEDAFDPERLTRHFEDLEAEVTKELLGSGAVTERIVVQRFADVRFRMQSKGLSVPVEPGNLDTGAIVRMMDAFRTQFVELYGREALFLGAGVEIVSLRVQAKGELDKPRVTHVVSAAGQSAGTRHHGRCTSVPSTGRRSPTSPAAPNCARATGCRGRPSSNTRARPSSSDPARPPSSTKWRTPSSTPARRIPEREHSHRHSRRRGCHHLRGGPQPPHRHRRPAVGGAQERLRLTAGDRGQRLQHRRLPGRR
;
A
#
# COMPACT_ATOMS: atom_id res chain seq x y z
N MET A 1 -8.31 35.92 3.84
CA MET A 1 -8.81 34.57 4.07
C MET A 1 -7.84 33.64 3.39
N ALA A 2 -7.22 32.74 4.14
CA ALA A 2 -6.25 31.78 3.63
C ALA A 2 -6.91 30.42 3.41
N TYR A 3 -6.51 29.71 2.37
CA TYR A 3 -7.00 28.38 2.03
C TYR A 3 -5.90 27.33 2.03
N PHE A 4 -6.27 26.14 2.49
CA PHE A 4 -5.48 24.92 2.49
C PHE A 4 -6.20 23.93 1.57
N VAL A 5 -5.56 23.62 0.45
CA VAL A 5 -6.11 22.75 -0.57
C VAL A 5 -5.43 21.39 -0.48
N GLY A 6 -6.22 20.32 -0.47
CA GLY A 6 -5.73 18.96 -0.66
C GLY A 6 -6.44 18.34 -1.85
N ILE A 7 -5.69 17.74 -2.77
CA ILE A 7 -6.24 17.01 -3.92
C ILE A 7 -5.64 15.62 -3.94
N ASP A 8 -6.45 14.62 -4.24
CA ASP A 8 -6.00 13.26 -4.54
C ASP A 8 -6.57 12.80 -5.89
N ILE A 9 -5.68 12.46 -6.82
CA ILE A 9 -6.04 12.06 -8.18
C ILE A 9 -6.18 10.53 -8.21
N GLY A 10 -7.39 10.05 -7.94
CA GLY A 10 -7.76 8.63 -8.03
C GLY A 10 -8.11 8.17 -9.45
N GLY A 11 -8.35 6.87 -9.64
CA GLY A 11 -8.64 6.30 -10.96
C GLY A 11 -10.05 6.58 -11.52
N THR A 12 -11.03 6.87 -10.65
CA THR A 12 -12.41 7.16 -11.06
C THR A 12 -12.80 8.63 -10.85
N PHE A 13 -12.47 9.18 -9.69
CA PHE A 13 -12.73 10.56 -9.32
C PHE A 13 -11.46 11.23 -8.79
N THR A 14 -11.36 12.52 -9.02
CA THR A 14 -10.40 13.41 -8.36
C THR A 14 -11.10 14.04 -7.18
N ASP A 15 -10.53 13.80 -6.02
CA ASP A 15 -11.07 14.20 -4.72
C ASP A 15 -10.35 15.46 -4.25
N ALA A 16 -11.11 16.42 -3.73
CA ALA A 16 -10.54 17.67 -3.26
C ALA A 16 -11.17 18.12 -1.94
N VAL A 17 -10.33 18.72 -1.11
CA VAL A 17 -10.71 19.40 0.13
C VAL A 17 -10.21 20.82 0.05
N LEU A 18 -11.11 21.75 0.36
CA LEU A 18 -10.78 23.16 0.58
C LEU A 18 -11.06 23.50 2.04
N LEU A 19 -10.02 23.82 2.79
CA LEU A 19 -10.11 24.19 4.20
C LEU A 19 -9.76 25.68 4.36
N ASP A 20 -10.62 26.44 5.02
CA ASP A 20 -10.35 27.84 5.34
C ASP A 20 -9.75 28.05 6.75
N ASP A 21 -9.27 29.26 7.00
CA ASP A 21 -8.71 29.70 8.29
C ASP A 21 -9.69 29.63 9.47
N SER A 22 -11.00 29.63 9.22
CA SER A 22 -12.03 29.42 10.24
C SER A 22 -12.18 27.95 10.68
N GLY A 23 -11.58 27.04 9.93
CA GLY A 23 -11.67 25.59 10.17
C GLY A 23 -12.82 24.91 9.41
N THR A 24 -13.42 25.56 8.41
CA THR A 24 -14.46 24.95 7.58
C THR A 24 -13.83 24.17 6.43
N ALA A 25 -14.01 22.84 6.43
CA ALA A 25 -13.60 21.97 5.33
C ALA A 25 -14.75 21.76 4.33
N ARG A 26 -14.52 22.07 3.06
CA ARG A 26 -15.44 21.83 1.95
C ARG A 26 -14.98 20.63 1.15
N LEU A 27 -15.88 19.67 0.93
CA LEU A 27 -15.59 18.43 0.22
C LEU A 27 -16.07 18.55 -1.23
N LEU A 28 -15.15 18.34 -2.17
CA LEU A 28 -15.35 18.53 -3.60
C LEU A 28 -14.93 17.24 -4.32
N LYS A 29 -15.66 16.89 -5.39
CA LYS A 29 -15.40 15.67 -6.16
C LYS A 29 -15.72 15.91 -7.62
N THR A 30 -14.77 15.59 -8.49
CA THR A 30 -14.92 15.73 -9.95
C THR A 30 -14.47 14.44 -10.64
N PRO A 31 -15.01 14.09 -11.82
CA PRO A 31 -14.46 12.98 -12.61
C PRO A 31 -12.96 13.14 -12.87
N THR A 32 -12.21 12.04 -12.81
CA THR A 32 -10.77 12.05 -13.16
C THR A 32 -10.56 12.19 -14.65
N THR A 33 -9.61 13.03 -15.03
CA THR A 33 -9.13 13.15 -16.42
C THR A 33 -7.86 12.31 -16.61
N LEU A 34 -8.02 11.04 -17.01
CA LEU A 34 -6.89 10.08 -17.05
C LEU A 34 -5.78 10.45 -18.06
N HIS A 35 -6.12 11.16 -19.13
CA HIS A 35 -5.15 11.53 -20.16
C HIS A 35 -4.31 12.77 -19.79
N ASP A 36 -4.83 13.63 -18.92
CA ASP A 36 -4.10 14.78 -18.35
C ASP A 36 -4.53 15.01 -16.89
N PRO A 37 -3.75 14.51 -15.91
CA PRO A 37 -4.01 14.73 -14.49
C PRO A 37 -4.08 16.21 -14.08
N SER A 38 -3.42 17.10 -14.83
CA SER A 38 -3.44 18.55 -14.57
C SER A 38 -4.82 19.15 -14.80
N GLU A 39 -5.57 18.62 -15.77
CA GLU A 39 -6.95 19.03 -16.02
C GLU A 39 -7.86 18.67 -14.84
N GLY A 40 -7.67 17.49 -14.24
CA GLY A 40 -8.40 17.06 -13.04
C GLY A 40 -8.21 18.03 -11.87
N VAL A 41 -6.98 18.49 -11.65
CA VAL A 41 -6.66 19.53 -10.67
C VAL A 41 -7.39 20.84 -10.98
N ASN A 42 -7.39 21.26 -12.24
CA ASN A 42 -8.05 22.50 -12.67
C ASN A 42 -9.57 22.44 -12.48
N ASN A 43 -10.18 21.29 -12.80
CA ASN A 43 -11.60 21.05 -12.60
C ASN A 43 -11.98 21.12 -11.12
N ALA A 44 -11.15 20.57 -10.22
CA ALA A 44 -11.36 20.67 -8.78
C ALA A 44 -11.28 22.12 -8.28
N LEU A 45 -10.32 22.91 -8.78
CA LEU A 45 -10.18 24.33 -8.44
C LEU A 45 -11.35 25.17 -8.97
N ALA A 46 -11.81 24.92 -10.19
CA ALA A 46 -12.97 25.61 -10.76
C ALA A 46 -14.25 25.30 -9.98
N LEU A 47 -14.40 24.05 -9.51
CA LEU A 47 -15.51 23.67 -8.64
C LEU A 47 -15.42 24.40 -7.28
N ALA A 48 -14.22 24.53 -6.71
CA ALA A 48 -13.99 25.27 -5.47
C ALA A 48 -14.37 26.76 -5.63
N GLU A 49 -13.99 27.39 -6.75
CA GLU A 49 -14.34 28.78 -7.05
C GLU A 49 -15.85 28.97 -7.17
N LYS A 50 -16.54 28.05 -7.86
CA LYS A 50 -17.99 28.07 -7.99
C LYS A 50 -18.70 27.94 -6.64
N GLU A 51 -18.24 27.05 -5.77
CA GLU A 51 -18.83 26.83 -4.43
C GLU A 51 -18.64 28.03 -3.49
N LEU A 52 -17.60 28.83 -3.70
CA LEU A 52 -17.32 30.04 -2.92
C LEU A 52 -17.83 31.33 -3.57
N ASP A 53 -18.47 31.24 -4.74
CA ASP A 53 -18.85 32.41 -5.55
C ASP A 53 -17.65 33.34 -5.84
N LEU A 54 -16.49 32.74 -6.09
CA LEU A 54 -15.26 33.46 -6.45
C LEU A 54 -15.13 33.61 -7.97
N PRO A 55 -14.51 34.71 -8.45
CA PRO A 55 -14.16 34.83 -9.86
C PRO A 55 -13.28 33.67 -10.33
N ALA A 56 -13.53 33.19 -11.55
CA ALA A 56 -12.74 32.13 -12.15
C ALA A 56 -11.24 32.46 -12.17
N GLY A 57 -10.41 31.51 -11.76
CA GLY A 57 -8.95 31.65 -11.67
C GLY A 57 -8.44 32.50 -10.50
N SER A 58 -9.28 32.87 -9.53
CA SER A 58 -8.88 33.73 -8.41
C SER A 58 -8.47 32.99 -7.14
N ILE A 59 -8.87 31.72 -6.95
CA ILE A 59 -8.71 31.03 -5.66
C ILE A 59 -7.23 30.83 -5.29
N LEU A 60 -6.37 30.53 -6.27
CA LEU A 60 -4.96 30.22 -6.04
C LEU A 60 -4.19 31.35 -5.36
N ARG A 61 -4.62 32.60 -5.55
CA ARG A 61 -4.01 33.78 -4.91
C ARG A 61 -4.20 33.82 -3.40
N GLN A 62 -5.13 33.01 -2.89
CA GLN A 62 -5.50 32.90 -1.48
C GLN A 62 -5.11 31.53 -0.89
N VAL A 63 -4.40 30.68 -1.65
CA VAL A 63 -3.96 29.36 -1.18
C VAL A 63 -2.56 29.47 -0.59
N ASP A 64 -2.43 29.13 0.69
CA ASP A 64 -1.16 29.11 1.44
C ASP A 64 -0.51 27.72 1.42
N TYR A 65 -1.32 26.67 1.29
CA TYR A 65 -0.88 25.29 1.22
C TYR A 65 -1.66 24.52 0.16
N PHE A 66 -0.94 23.80 -0.69
CA PHE A 66 -1.51 22.94 -1.72
C PHE A 66 -0.88 21.56 -1.63
N GLY A 67 -1.60 20.59 -1.06
CA GLY A 67 -1.20 19.19 -1.00
C GLY A 67 -1.76 18.39 -2.17
N LEU A 68 -0.94 17.55 -2.78
CA LEU A 68 -1.33 16.71 -3.92
C LEU A 68 -0.91 15.25 -3.73
N GLY A 69 -1.90 14.36 -3.63
CA GLY A 69 -1.77 12.94 -3.93
C GLY A 69 -1.87 12.71 -5.44
N THR A 70 -0.93 11.96 -6.01
CA THR A 70 -0.91 11.69 -7.46
C THR A 70 -0.49 10.25 -7.74
N THR A 71 -1.04 9.72 -8.82
CA THR A 71 -0.72 8.38 -9.35
C THR A 71 0.22 8.44 -10.56
N VAL A 72 0.84 9.60 -10.84
CA VAL A 72 1.66 9.81 -12.04
C VAL A 72 2.82 8.80 -12.15
N ALA A 73 3.54 8.55 -11.05
CA ALA A 73 4.66 7.59 -11.04
C ALA A 73 4.14 6.14 -11.20
N THR A 74 3.08 5.80 -10.48
CA THR A 74 2.45 4.47 -10.54
C THR A 74 1.96 4.15 -11.95
N ASN A 75 1.23 5.08 -12.56
CA ASN A 75 0.71 4.93 -13.92
C ASN A 75 1.85 4.87 -14.94
N ALA A 76 2.87 5.72 -14.82
CA ALA A 76 4.03 5.67 -15.71
C ALA A 76 4.77 4.32 -15.62
N LEU A 77 4.85 3.71 -14.44
CA LEU A 77 5.44 2.38 -14.27
C LEU A 77 4.56 1.28 -14.87
N ILE A 78 3.25 1.30 -14.60
CA ILE A 78 2.29 0.30 -15.10
C ILE A 78 2.20 0.35 -16.63
N GLU A 79 2.08 1.55 -17.19
CA GLU A 79 1.95 1.78 -18.64
C GLU A 79 3.30 1.74 -19.37
N ARG A 80 4.40 1.52 -18.65
CA ARG A 80 5.77 1.51 -19.19
C ARG A 80 6.10 2.80 -19.96
N LYS A 81 5.73 3.96 -19.40
CA LYS A 81 5.99 5.31 -19.94
C LYS A 81 7.18 6.02 -19.30
N GLY A 82 8.15 5.28 -18.75
CA GLY A 82 9.42 5.86 -18.31
C GLY A 82 10.35 6.13 -19.49
N VAL A 83 11.53 6.67 -19.20
CA VAL A 83 12.54 6.98 -20.22
C VAL A 83 13.45 5.79 -20.52
N LYS A 84 14.20 5.86 -21.63
CA LYS A 84 15.20 4.85 -21.93
C LYS A 84 16.37 4.95 -20.93
N THR A 85 16.52 3.94 -20.07
CA THR A 85 17.46 3.96 -18.95
C THR A 85 18.60 2.95 -19.14
N GLY A 86 19.81 3.35 -18.79
CA GLY A 86 20.97 2.46 -18.65
C GLY A 86 21.27 2.13 -17.19
N ILE A 87 21.92 0.99 -16.94
CA ILE A 87 22.46 0.63 -15.61
C ILE A 87 23.97 0.47 -15.75
N ILE A 88 24.73 0.99 -14.79
CA ILE A 88 26.14 0.66 -14.57
C ILE A 88 26.23 -0.12 -13.27
N THR A 89 26.79 -1.33 -13.34
CA THR A 89 26.94 -2.22 -12.21
C THR A 89 28.32 -2.86 -12.17
N THR A 90 28.65 -3.53 -11.06
CA THR A 90 29.92 -4.24 -10.92
C THR A 90 30.01 -5.40 -11.92
N ARG A 91 31.19 -5.63 -12.50
CA ARG A 91 31.44 -6.77 -13.38
C ARG A 91 31.01 -8.12 -12.76
N GLY A 92 30.32 -8.93 -13.55
CA GLY A 92 29.72 -10.21 -13.13
C GLY A 92 28.31 -10.09 -12.53
N PHE A 93 27.77 -8.87 -12.37
CA PHE A 93 26.46 -8.62 -11.75
C PHE A 93 25.42 -8.04 -12.71
N ARG A 94 25.71 -7.96 -14.02
CA ARG A 94 24.78 -7.50 -15.06
C ARG A 94 23.39 -8.11 -14.96
N ASP A 95 23.32 -9.41 -14.73
CA ASP A 95 22.06 -10.16 -14.82
C ASP A 95 21.29 -10.20 -13.48
N ALA A 96 21.75 -9.50 -12.42
CA ALA A 96 21.12 -9.51 -11.10
C ALA A 96 19.65 -9.02 -11.13
N ILE A 97 19.40 -7.89 -11.79
CA ILE A 97 18.03 -7.35 -11.96
C ILE A 97 17.16 -8.22 -12.88
N LEU A 98 17.76 -9.00 -13.78
CA LEU A 98 17.04 -9.93 -14.65
C LEU A 98 16.64 -11.20 -13.88
N MET A 99 17.52 -11.70 -13.00
CA MET A 99 17.28 -12.89 -12.18
C MET A 99 16.29 -12.64 -11.03
N GLN A 100 16.18 -11.41 -10.54
CA GLN A 100 15.20 -10.97 -9.54
C GLN A 100 15.21 -11.79 -8.24
N ARG A 101 16.36 -12.37 -7.87
CA ARG A 101 16.50 -13.34 -6.76
C ARG A 101 15.47 -14.49 -6.80
N ALA A 102 14.97 -14.84 -8.00
CA ALA A 102 13.81 -15.71 -8.21
C ALA A 102 12.49 -15.24 -7.56
N THR A 103 12.47 -14.09 -6.89
CA THR A 103 11.27 -13.51 -6.26
C THR A 103 10.28 -13.00 -7.30
N GLY A 104 10.79 -12.54 -8.45
CA GLY A 104 9.99 -12.05 -9.57
C GLY A 104 8.94 -13.01 -10.12
N HIS A 105 9.06 -14.32 -9.85
CA HIS A 105 8.09 -15.32 -10.27
C HIS A 105 6.78 -15.29 -9.48
N TRP A 106 6.79 -14.75 -8.27
CA TRP A 106 5.64 -14.76 -7.35
C TRP A 106 5.38 -13.40 -6.69
N ALA A 107 6.34 -12.48 -6.77
CA ALA A 107 6.22 -11.11 -6.29
C ALA A 107 5.00 -10.40 -6.91
N GLY A 108 4.08 -9.93 -6.05
CA GLY A 108 2.91 -9.14 -6.44
C GLY A 108 1.80 -9.93 -7.12
N ARG A 109 1.86 -11.27 -7.05
CA ARG A 109 0.87 -12.17 -7.65
C ARG A 109 -0.12 -12.68 -6.62
N GLU A 110 -1.32 -12.99 -7.10
CA GLU A 110 -2.35 -13.61 -6.30
C GLU A 110 -1.97 -15.05 -5.94
N LEU A 111 -2.41 -15.54 -4.77
CA LEU A 111 -2.00 -16.87 -4.26
C LEU A 111 -2.28 -18.01 -5.25
N HIS A 112 -3.36 -17.92 -6.04
CA HIS A 112 -3.68 -18.92 -7.04
C HIS A 112 -2.67 -18.94 -8.19
N GLU A 113 -2.22 -17.78 -8.68
CA GLU A 113 -1.18 -17.66 -9.70
C GLU A 113 0.16 -18.20 -9.18
N ILE A 114 0.46 -17.93 -7.90
CA ILE A 114 1.65 -18.47 -7.25
C ILE A 114 1.59 -20.00 -7.22
N ARG A 115 0.43 -20.62 -6.94
CA ARG A 115 0.32 -22.09 -6.85
C ARG A 115 0.40 -22.83 -8.19
N HIS A 116 0.20 -22.14 -9.31
CA HIS A 116 0.27 -22.74 -10.65
C HIS A 116 1.61 -22.45 -11.31
N ASP A 117 2.59 -23.35 -11.11
CA ASP A 117 3.95 -23.22 -11.67
C ASP A 117 3.98 -22.90 -13.17
N SER A 118 3.07 -23.47 -13.96
CA SER A 118 2.97 -23.25 -15.42
C SER A 118 2.46 -21.87 -15.82
N GLN A 119 1.87 -21.11 -14.88
CA GLN A 119 1.35 -19.75 -15.10
C GLN A 119 2.29 -18.66 -14.58
N ARG A 120 3.38 -19.04 -13.88
CA ARG A 120 4.36 -18.09 -13.37
C ARG A 120 5.18 -17.51 -14.52
N THR A 121 5.19 -16.18 -14.64
CA THR A 121 6.08 -15.45 -15.55
C THR A 121 6.98 -14.51 -14.76
N GLN A 122 8.16 -14.21 -15.28
CA GLN A 122 9.02 -13.17 -14.70
C GLN A 122 8.55 -11.79 -15.16
N VAL A 123 8.72 -10.79 -14.30
CA VAL A 123 8.46 -9.41 -14.69
C VAL A 123 9.56 -8.97 -15.64
N GLU A 124 9.19 -8.52 -16.84
CA GLU A 124 10.16 -7.93 -17.78
C GLU A 124 10.83 -6.71 -17.11
N PRO A 125 12.15 -6.69 -16.95
CA PRO A 125 12.89 -5.58 -16.34
C PRO A 125 12.64 -4.24 -17.06
N VAL A 126 12.63 -3.12 -16.33
CA VAL A 126 12.49 -1.78 -16.94
C VAL A 126 13.69 -1.39 -17.79
N VAL A 127 14.84 -2.01 -17.54
CA VAL A 127 16.08 -1.83 -18.31
C VAL A 127 16.40 -3.12 -19.05
N PRO A 128 16.41 -3.11 -20.39
CA PRO A 128 16.75 -4.29 -21.17
C PRO A 128 18.24 -4.60 -21.04
N ARG A 129 18.59 -5.88 -21.04
CA ARG A 129 19.96 -6.39 -20.84
C ARG A 129 21.07 -5.65 -21.63
N PRO A 130 20.90 -5.25 -22.91
CA PRO A 130 21.94 -4.50 -23.64
C PRO A 130 22.30 -3.14 -23.04
N LEU A 131 21.41 -2.54 -22.25
CA LEU A 131 21.62 -1.25 -21.58
C LEU A 131 22.14 -1.43 -20.13
N ILE A 132 22.41 -2.66 -19.71
CA ILE A 132 23.08 -2.94 -18.44
C ILE A 132 24.56 -3.15 -18.75
N ARG A 133 25.40 -2.23 -18.28
CA ARG A 133 26.85 -2.19 -18.47
C ARG A 133 27.57 -2.55 -17.18
N GLU A 134 28.74 -3.12 -17.35
CA GLU A 134 29.58 -3.60 -16.26
C GLU A 134 30.89 -2.82 -16.23
N VAL A 135 31.33 -2.44 -15.04
CA VAL A 135 32.63 -1.79 -14.83
C VAL A 135 33.52 -2.65 -13.94
N THR A 136 34.81 -2.63 -14.21
CA THR A 136 35.83 -3.33 -13.41
C THR A 136 36.07 -2.56 -12.14
N GLU A 137 35.54 -3.12 -11.06
CA GLU A 137 35.61 -2.60 -9.70
C GLU A 137 35.27 -3.75 -8.76
N ARG A 138 35.77 -3.71 -7.52
CA ARG A 138 35.23 -4.55 -6.44
C ARG A 138 35.53 -3.97 -5.08
N ILE A 139 34.47 -3.82 -4.29
CA ILE A 139 34.52 -3.59 -2.85
C ILE A 139 34.02 -4.86 -2.12
N ASP A 140 34.63 -5.22 -1.00
CA ASP A 140 34.19 -6.33 -0.16
C ASP A 140 33.16 -5.92 0.92
N TYR A 141 32.65 -6.90 1.66
CA TYR A 141 31.66 -6.66 2.71
C TYR A 141 32.15 -5.82 3.90
N LYS A 142 33.47 -5.64 4.04
CA LYS A 142 34.08 -4.78 5.06
C LYS A 142 34.30 -3.35 4.57
N GLY A 143 34.13 -3.09 3.27
CA GLY A 143 34.43 -1.82 2.62
C GLY A 143 35.85 -1.76 2.05
N ALA A 144 36.61 -2.85 2.03
CA ALA A 144 37.94 -2.87 1.44
C ALA A 144 37.87 -2.91 -0.09
N VAL A 145 38.64 -2.04 -0.74
CA VAL A 145 38.82 -2.07 -2.20
C VAL A 145 39.66 -3.28 -2.58
N ILE A 146 39.06 -4.25 -3.27
CA ILE A 146 39.72 -5.46 -3.77
C ILE A 146 40.22 -5.25 -5.20
N VAL A 147 39.44 -4.53 -6.01
CA VAL A 147 39.79 -4.13 -7.37
C VAL A 147 39.45 -2.65 -7.50
N ALA A 148 40.45 -1.83 -7.80
CA ALA A 148 40.27 -0.40 -8.04
C ALA A 148 39.34 -0.16 -9.23
N LEU A 149 38.61 0.95 -9.21
CA LEU A 149 37.75 1.35 -10.32
C LEU A 149 38.58 1.66 -11.57
N ASP A 150 38.29 0.97 -12.67
CA ASP A 150 38.82 1.30 -13.99
C ASP A 150 38.02 2.46 -14.59
N GLU A 151 38.52 3.69 -14.43
CA GLU A 151 37.82 4.88 -14.91
C GLU A 151 37.74 4.98 -16.44
N ASP A 152 38.70 4.41 -17.18
CA ASP A 152 38.69 4.46 -18.64
C ASP A 152 37.63 3.51 -19.21
N GLU A 153 37.45 2.36 -18.57
CA GLU A 153 36.31 1.49 -18.84
C GLU A 153 34.98 2.17 -18.50
N VAL A 154 34.89 2.88 -17.36
CA VAL A 154 33.69 3.66 -17.03
C VAL A 154 33.35 4.65 -18.14
N ARG A 155 34.34 5.43 -18.63
CA ARG A 155 34.13 6.38 -19.73
C ARG A 155 33.65 5.67 -21.00
N THR A 156 34.24 4.52 -21.32
CA THR A 156 33.87 3.72 -22.48
C THR A 156 32.42 3.22 -22.40
N GLU A 157 32.02 2.66 -21.26
CA GLU A 157 30.66 2.14 -21.06
C GLU A 157 29.61 3.25 -20.97
N VAL A 158 29.96 4.40 -20.36
CA VAL A 158 29.11 5.60 -20.36
C VAL A 158 28.90 6.09 -21.79
N GLN A 159 29.96 6.19 -22.61
CA GLN A 159 29.83 6.56 -24.03
C GLN A 159 28.94 5.59 -24.79
N ALA A 160 29.07 4.28 -24.55
CA ALA A 160 28.22 3.27 -25.20
C ALA A 160 26.73 3.41 -24.81
N LEU A 161 26.43 3.87 -23.59
CA LEU A 161 25.06 4.19 -23.17
C LEU A 161 24.54 5.47 -23.83
N ILE A 162 25.37 6.52 -23.92
CA ILE A 162 25.06 7.77 -24.62
C ILE A 162 24.74 7.48 -26.10
N ASP A 163 25.59 6.70 -26.77
CA ASP A 163 25.41 6.31 -28.17
C ASP A 163 24.15 5.46 -28.38
N ALA A 164 23.76 4.68 -27.37
CA ALA A 164 22.49 3.96 -27.37
C ALA A 164 21.28 4.87 -27.11
N GLY A 165 21.47 6.16 -26.86
CA GLY A 165 20.41 7.15 -26.67
C GLY A 165 19.68 7.01 -25.33
N VAL A 166 20.36 6.59 -24.26
CA VAL A 166 19.76 6.62 -22.92
C VAL A 166 19.53 8.07 -22.47
N GLN A 167 18.45 8.28 -21.74
CA GLN A 167 18.07 9.57 -21.16
C GLN A 167 18.31 9.60 -19.65
N ALA A 168 18.46 8.43 -19.03
CA ALA A 168 18.79 8.27 -17.62
C ALA A 168 19.80 7.14 -17.39
N ILE A 169 20.61 7.25 -16.35
CA ILE A 169 21.56 6.23 -15.91
C ILE A 169 21.37 5.97 -14.42
N ALA A 170 21.26 4.69 -14.05
CA ALA A 170 21.31 4.20 -12.68
C ALA A 170 22.69 3.58 -12.40
N VAL A 171 23.33 3.97 -11.31
CA VAL A 171 24.61 3.39 -10.87
C VAL A 171 24.38 2.57 -9.60
N CYS A 172 24.67 1.27 -9.66
CA CYS A 172 24.54 0.36 -8.52
C CYS A 172 25.70 -0.65 -8.52
N LEU A 173 26.71 -0.37 -7.71
CA LEU A 173 27.88 -1.23 -7.46
C LEU A 173 27.67 -2.01 -6.17
N LEU A 174 28.30 -3.17 -6.04
CA LEU A 174 28.20 -3.96 -4.81
C LEU A 174 28.84 -3.23 -3.63
N TRP A 175 28.23 -3.37 -2.45
CA TRP A 175 28.73 -2.79 -1.20
C TRP A 175 28.91 -1.27 -1.22
N SER A 176 28.32 -0.56 -2.19
CA SER A 176 28.37 0.91 -2.25
C SER A 176 27.69 1.62 -1.08
N PHE A 177 26.73 0.96 -0.41
CA PHE A 177 26.17 1.46 0.84
C PHE A 177 27.18 1.45 2.01
N ARG A 178 28.24 0.63 1.92
CA ARG A 178 29.30 0.50 2.91
C ARG A 178 30.48 1.43 2.62
N GLU A 179 30.85 1.53 1.34
CA GLU A 179 31.94 2.37 0.85
C GLU A 179 31.53 2.96 -0.52
N PRO A 180 31.03 4.21 -0.56
CA PRO A 180 30.38 4.79 -1.74
C PRO A 180 31.37 5.38 -2.76
N SER A 181 32.67 5.46 -2.46
CA SER A 181 33.65 6.21 -3.26
C SER A 181 33.68 5.83 -4.74
N HIS A 182 33.55 4.55 -5.08
CA HIS A 182 33.50 4.12 -6.49
C HIS A 182 32.22 4.58 -7.19
N GLU A 183 31.06 4.52 -6.54
CA GLU A 183 29.81 5.05 -7.13
C GLU A 183 29.89 6.57 -7.33
N GLN A 184 30.41 7.28 -6.33
CA GLN A 184 30.61 8.73 -6.40
C GLN A 184 31.57 9.12 -7.54
N ARG A 185 32.62 8.32 -7.77
CA ARG A 185 33.55 8.56 -8.88
C ARG A 185 32.92 8.29 -10.24
N VAL A 186 32.17 7.19 -10.39
CA VAL A 186 31.38 6.92 -11.61
C VAL A 186 30.40 8.06 -11.88
N ALA A 187 29.70 8.54 -10.85
CA ALA A 187 28.79 9.67 -10.94
C ALA A 187 29.47 10.96 -11.40
N ALA A 188 30.66 11.28 -10.88
CA ALA A 188 31.44 12.42 -11.32
C ALA A 188 31.78 12.33 -12.82
N ILE A 189 32.23 11.16 -13.29
CA ILE A 189 32.53 10.93 -14.71
C ILE A 189 31.28 11.10 -15.59
N ILE A 190 30.12 10.57 -15.17
CA ILE A 190 28.86 10.74 -15.91
C ILE A 190 28.47 12.22 -15.97
N ARG A 191 28.57 12.97 -14.87
CA ARG A 191 28.25 14.39 -14.82
C ARG A 191 29.20 15.23 -15.69
N GLU A 192 30.47 14.82 -15.82
CA GLU A 192 31.45 15.44 -16.72
C GLU A 192 31.12 15.17 -18.20
N MET A 193 30.74 13.93 -18.56
CA MET A 193 30.54 13.51 -19.96
C MET A 193 29.13 13.83 -20.50
N ALA A 194 28.10 13.74 -19.66
CA ALA A 194 26.70 13.85 -20.04
C ALA A 194 25.86 14.52 -18.93
N PRO A 195 26.10 15.81 -18.63
CA PRO A 195 25.38 16.53 -17.57
C PRO A 195 23.86 16.62 -17.78
N GLN A 196 23.38 16.40 -19.01
CA GLN A 196 21.96 16.38 -19.37
C GLN A 196 21.24 15.06 -19.05
N ILE A 197 21.98 13.97 -18.78
CA ILE A 197 21.39 12.67 -18.48
C ILE A 197 20.97 12.64 -17.00
N TYR A 198 19.74 12.19 -16.76
CA TYR A 198 19.25 12.03 -15.39
C TYR A 198 20.01 10.90 -14.70
N LEU A 199 20.61 11.18 -13.53
CA LEU A 199 21.48 10.24 -12.83
C LEU A 199 20.87 9.86 -11.49
N THR A 200 20.83 8.57 -11.19
CA THR A 200 20.50 8.06 -9.85
C THR A 200 21.63 7.17 -9.35
N ILE A 201 22.06 7.42 -8.11
CA ILE A 201 23.17 6.71 -7.44
C ILE A 201 22.59 5.88 -6.30
N SER A 202 22.96 4.61 -6.22
CA SER A 202 22.34 3.69 -5.28
C SER A 202 22.71 3.95 -3.83
N SER A 203 23.95 4.37 -3.57
CA SER A 203 24.43 4.76 -2.24
C SER A 203 23.84 6.08 -1.73
N GLU A 204 23.19 6.88 -2.59
CA GLU A 204 22.48 8.10 -2.18
C GLU A 204 20.98 7.84 -2.01
N LEU A 205 20.38 7.02 -2.87
CA LEU A 205 18.94 6.76 -2.86
C LEU A 205 18.51 5.69 -1.84
N ALA A 206 19.29 4.60 -1.73
CA ALA A 206 18.98 3.45 -0.90
C ALA A 206 20.27 2.80 -0.36
N PRO A 207 20.99 3.47 0.58
CA PRO A 207 22.23 2.98 1.19
C PRO A 207 22.01 1.85 2.20
N VAL A 208 21.39 0.78 1.72
CA VAL A 208 21.04 -0.40 2.51
C VAL A 208 21.47 -1.70 1.82
N LEU A 209 21.57 -2.76 2.63
CA LEU A 209 21.93 -4.10 2.17
C LEU A 209 20.87 -4.69 1.22
N GLY A 210 21.32 -5.40 0.18
CA GLY A 210 20.49 -6.09 -0.81
C GLY A 210 20.77 -5.59 -2.23
N GLU A 211 21.48 -6.38 -3.04
CA GLU A 211 21.92 -5.97 -4.38
C GLU A 211 20.76 -5.86 -5.37
N TYR A 212 19.79 -6.78 -5.32
CA TYR A 212 18.67 -6.79 -6.25
C TYR A 212 17.71 -5.64 -5.94
N GLU A 213 17.25 -5.53 -4.70
CA GLU A 213 16.27 -4.54 -4.29
C GLU A 213 16.83 -3.12 -4.45
N ARG A 214 18.13 -2.92 -4.15
CA ARG A 214 18.81 -1.65 -4.38
C ARG A 214 18.92 -1.33 -5.88
N THR A 215 19.36 -2.28 -6.70
CA THR A 215 19.42 -2.08 -8.17
C THR A 215 18.04 -1.80 -8.77
N ALA A 216 17.00 -2.52 -8.34
CA ALA A 216 15.63 -2.29 -8.78
C ALA A 216 15.14 -0.89 -8.41
N THR A 217 15.39 -0.46 -7.17
CA THR A 217 15.03 0.88 -6.68
C THR A 217 15.72 1.98 -7.48
N THR A 218 17.05 1.88 -7.67
CA THR A 218 17.84 2.85 -8.44
C THR A 218 17.42 2.88 -9.91
N ALA A 219 17.19 1.72 -10.52
CA ALA A 219 16.74 1.62 -11.91
C ALA A 219 15.35 2.21 -12.11
N LEU A 220 14.40 1.91 -11.22
CA LEU A 220 13.04 2.47 -11.27
C LEU A 220 13.05 3.99 -11.09
N ASN A 221 13.86 4.51 -10.18
CA ASN A 221 13.98 5.95 -9.98
C ASN A 221 14.55 6.65 -11.22
N ALA A 222 15.63 6.12 -11.81
CA ALA A 222 16.18 6.64 -13.06
C ALA A 222 15.18 6.54 -14.24
N TYR A 223 14.41 5.45 -14.30
CA TYR A 223 13.38 5.23 -15.32
C TYR A 223 12.21 6.21 -15.23
N LEU A 224 11.74 6.52 -14.02
CA LEU A 224 10.56 7.36 -13.79
C LEU A 224 10.91 8.85 -13.59
N GLY A 225 12.10 9.14 -13.07
CA GLY A 225 12.55 10.46 -12.63
C GLY A 225 12.26 11.57 -13.63
N PRO A 226 12.71 11.48 -14.90
CA PRO A 226 12.48 12.54 -15.88
C PRO A 226 11.01 12.82 -16.18
N ALA A 227 10.17 11.78 -16.21
CA ALA A 227 8.74 11.93 -16.47
C ALA A 227 8.04 12.63 -15.28
N VAL A 228 8.39 12.21 -14.06
CA VAL A 228 7.86 12.81 -12.82
C VAL A 228 8.35 14.25 -12.68
N GLN A 229 9.65 14.50 -12.86
CA GLN A 229 10.25 15.84 -12.80
C GLN A 229 9.57 16.78 -13.82
N GLY A 230 9.43 16.34 -15.07
CA GLY A 230 8.76 17.13 -16.11
C GLY A 230 7.30 17.45 -15.77
N TYR A 231 6.57 16.51 -15.17
CA TYR A 231 5.21 16.74 -14.69
C TYR A 231 5.19 17.75 -13.53
N MET A 232 6.03 17.57 -12.51
CA MET A 232 6.11 18.43 -11.33
C MET A 232 6.48 19.87 -11.71
N THR A 233 7.46 20.05 -12.60
CA THR A 233 7.85 21.38 -13.10
C THR A 233 6.69 22.07 -13.83
N LYS A 234 6.01 21.37 -14.75
CA LYS A 234 4.87 21.94 -15.49
C LYS A 234 3.72 22.31 -14.57
N LEU A 235 3.37 21.44 -13.63
CA LEU A 235 2.29 21.67 -12.69
C LEU A 235 2.62 22.85 -11.77
N ASN A 236 3.81 22.86 -11.16
CA ASN A 236 4.24 23.94 -10.28
C ASN A 236 4.25 25.28 -11.04
N GLY A 237 4.84 25.33 -12.24
CA GLY A 237 4.83 26.52 -13.10
C GLY A 237 3.41 27.02 -13.40
N SER A 238 2.53 26.13 -13.86
CA SER A 238 1.12 26.46 -14.16
C SER A 238 0.36 27.02 -12.95
N LEU A 239 0.55 26.43 -11.76
CA LEU A 239 -0.07 26.92 -10.53
C LEU A 239 0.48 28.29 -10.12
N ARG A 240 1.80 28.50 -10.25
CA ARG A 240 2.46 29.79 -9.96
C ARG A 240 2.02 30.89 -10.92
N ASP A 241 1.95 30.62 -12.22
CA ASP A 241 1.50 31.57 -13.26
C ASP A 241 0.05 32.01 -13.03
N ARG A 242 -0.77 31.11 -12.47
CA ARG A 242 -2.16 31.41 -12.08
C ARG A 242 -2.29 32.06 -10.70
N GLY A 243 -1.17 32.31 -10.02
CA GLY A 243 -1.09 33.12 -8.82
C GLY A 243 -0.99 32.36 -7.49
N LEU A 244 -0.65 31.06 -7.49
CA LEU A 244 -0.37 30.33 -6.25
C LEU A 244 0.79 30.99 -5.50
N LYS A 245 0.51 31.55 -4.32
CA LYS A 245 1.54 32.12 -3.43
C LYS A 245 2.08 31.09 -2.44
N GLY A 246 1.23 30.20 -1.97
CA GLY A 246 1.54 29.14 -1.02
C GLY A 246 2.53 28.08 -1.52
N SER A 247 2.74 27.06 -0.68
CA SER A 247 3.62 25.93 -1.03
C SER A 247 2.85 24.79 -1.69
N LEU A 248 3.35 24.29 -2.83
CA LEU A 248 2.91 23.03 -3.42
C LEU A 248 3.67 21.89 -2.75
N ARG A 249 2.95 20.85 -2.31
CA ARG A 249 3.47 19.70 -1.59
C ARG A 249 2.92 18.42 -2.19
N ILE A 250 3.77 17.43 -2.34
CA ILE A 250 3.43 16.13 -2.92
C ILE A 250 3.36 15.11 -1.79
N LEU A 251 2.29 14.34 -1.76
CA LEU A 251 2.12 13.25 -0.80
C LEU A 251 3.20 12.19 -1.02
N ASP A 252 3.91 11.82 0.05
CA ASP A 252 4.96 10.83 0.02
C ASP A 252 4.44 9.47 0.52
N SER A 253 4.89 8.38 -0.09
CA SER A 253 4.49 7.04 0.35
C SER A 253 5.03 6.72 1.74
N GLY A 254 6.16 7.30 2.14
CA GLY A 254 6.77 7.22 3.47
C GLY A 254 5.92 7.77 4.61
N GLY A 255 4.85 8.51 4.27
CA GLY A 255 4.09 9.32 5.21
C GLY A 255 4.47 10.79 5.06
N GLY A 256 3.53 11.70 5.33
CA GLY A 256 3.73 13.14 5.19
C GLY A 256 3.82 13.63 3.74
N VAL A 257 4.44 14.80 3.54
CA VAL A 257 4.59 15.44 2.23
C VAL A 257 6.00 15.95 1.96
N ILE A 258 6.36 16.01 0.68
CA ILE A 258 7.65 16.48 0.16
C ILE A 258 7.47 17.62 -0.86
N THR A 259 8.56 18.26 -1.28
CA THR A 259 8.54 19.27 -2.34
C THR A 259 8.38 18.64 -3.73
N PRO A 260 7.88 19.38 -4.74
CA PRO A 260 7.83 18.92 -6.13
C PRO A 260 9.21 18.56 -6.69
N GLU A 261 10.24 19.31 -6.29
CA GLU A 261 11.63 19.06 -6.67
C GLU A 261 12.09 17.71 -6.13
N ARG A 262 11.88 17.44 -4.83
CA ARG A 262 12.25 16.17 -4.19
C ARG A 262 11.50 14.98 -4.78
N ALA A 263 10.22 15.17 -5.12
CA ALA A 263 9.43 14.15 -5.82
C ALA A 263 9.99 13.81 -7.21
N GLY A 264 10.60 14.79 -7.90
CA GLY A 264 11.32 14.57 -9.15
C GLY A 264 12.66 13.83 -8.97
N ASP A 265 13.39 14.15 -7.91
CA ASP A 265 14.67 13.49 -7.58
C ASP A 265 14.46 12.04 -7.06
N THR A 266 13.31 11.79 -6.43
CA THR A 266 12.99 10.55 -5.72
C THR A 266 11.65 9.98 -6.19
N ALA A 267 11.44 9.88 -7.50
CA ALA A 267 10.18 9.43 -8.11
C ALA A 267 9.63 8.11 -7.54
N VAL A 268 10.49 7.20 -7.07
CA VAL A 268 10.05 5.95 -6.42
C VAL A 268 9.29 6.18 -5.11
N SER A 269 9.51 7.30 -4.41
CA SER A 269 8.86 7.59 -3.13
C SER A 269 7.37 7.95 -3.27
N ILE A 270 6.91 8.28 -4.48
CA ILE A 270 5.50 8.62 -4.74
C ILE A 270 4.73 7.50 -5.47
N LEU A 271 5.30 6.28 -5.57
CA LEU A 271 4.68 5.15 -6.27
C LEU A 271 3.37 4.65 -5.62
N THR A 272 3.14 4.90 -4.33
CA THR A 272 1.94 4.45 -3.61
C THR A 272 1.40 5.53 -2.66
N SER A 273 1.53 6.80 -3.02
CA SER A 273 1.25 7.90 -2.09
C SER A 273 -0.24 8.15 -1.84
N GLY A 274 -1.12 7.94 -2.81
CA GLY A 274 -2.57 8.21 -2.68
C GLY A 274 -3.21 7.57 -1.43
N PRO A 275 -3.18 6.23 -1.29
CA PRO A 275 -3.75 5.55 -0.11
C PRO A 275 -3.09 5.94 1.21
N ALA A 276 -1.80 6.35 1.19
CA ALA A 276 -1.11 6.80 2.40
C ALA A 276 -1.78 8.03 3.01
N GLY A 277 -2.36 8.92 2.19
CA GLY A 277 -3.08 10.11 2.64
C GLY A 277 -4.26 9.76 3.56
N GLY A 278 -5.06 8.75 3.19
CA GLY A 278 -6.19 8.29 3.99
C GLY A 278 -5.76 7.75 5.35
N VAL A 279 -4.64 7.03 5.40
CA VAL A 279 -4.06 6.52 6.65
C VAL A 279 -3.53 7.66 7.52
N LEU A 280 -2.84 8.65 6.94
CA LEU A 280 -2.33 9.81 7.67
C LEU A 280 -3.46 10.65 8.27
N ALA A 281 -4.52 10.91 7.50
CA ALA A 281 -5.73 11.57 7.98
C ALA A 281 -6.38 10.80 9.13
N SER A 282 -6.44 9.47 9.00
CA SER A 282 -6.98 8.59 10.04
C SER A 282 -6.14 8.65 11.31
N ALA A 283 -4.81 8.63 11.22
CA ALA A 283 -3.93 8.72 12.39
C ALA A 283 -4.10 10.06 13.14
N GLN A 284 -4.27 11.17 12.43
CA GLN A 284 -4.58 12.45 13.05
C GLN A 284 -5.94 12.45 13.75
N LEU A 285 -6.97 11.89 13.12
CA LEU A 285 -8.30 11.76 13.71
C LEU A 285 -8.27 10.84 14.95
N ALA A 286 -7.55 9.73 14.85
CA ALA A 286 -7.35 8.75 15.91
C ALA A 286 -6.76 9.38 17.18
N ARG A 287 -5.72 10.22 17.04
CA ARG A 287 -5.16 11.04 18.15
C ARG A 287 -6.20 11.96 18.78
N ARG A 288 -7.02 12.63 17.97
CA ARG A 288 -8.05 13.57 18.46
C ARG A 288 -9.16 12.88 19.25
N ILE A 289 -9.52 11.65 18.89
CA ILE A 289 -10.61 10.91 19.55
C ILE A 289 -10.10 9.91 20.59
N GLY A 290 -8.79 9.83 20.84
CA GLY A 290 -8.20 8.94 21.83
C GLY A 290 -8.29 7.46 21.46
N THR A 291 -8.15 7.13 20.17
CA THR A 291 -8.16 5.75 19.67
C THR A 291 -6.77 5.40 19.13
N PRO A 292 -5.91 4.66 19.87
CA PRO A 292 -4.54 4.39 19.44
C PRO A 292 -4.46 3.41 18.26
N ASN A 293 -5.38 2.45 18.18
CA ASN A 293 -5.33 1.33 17.24
C ASN A 293 -6.49 1.41 16.24
N VAL A 294 -6.17 1.55 14.96
CA VAL A 294 -7.16 1.75 13.89
C VAL A 294 -6.84 0.89 12.67
N LEU A 295 -7.87 0.23 12.14
CA LEU A 295 -7.84 -0.36 10.81
C LEU A 295 -8.51 0.60 9.84
N THR A 296 -7.73 1.11 8.92
CA THR A 296 -8.23 2.04 7.90
C THR A 296 -8.68 1.25 6.68
N THR A 297 -9.82 1.61 6.11
CA THR A 297 -10.42 0.94 4.96
C THR A 297 -10.89 1.97 3.94
N ASP A 298 -10.34 1.91 2.73
CA ASP A 298 -10.74 2.72 1.58
C ASP A 298 -11.39 1.83 0.53
N MET A 299 -12.70 1.95 0.35
CA MET A 299 -13.40 1.25 -0.73
C MET A 299 -13.76 2.22 -1.85
N GLY A 300 -13.07 2.05 -2.98
CA GLY A 300 -13.32 2.78 -4.22
C GLY A 300 -14.17 2.00 -5.22
N GLY A 301 -14.10 2.42 -6.49
CA GLY A 301 -14.73 1.70 -7.60
C GLY A 301 -13.95 0.47 -8.07
N THR A 302 -12.65 0.38 -7.79
CA THR A 302 -11.77 -0.64 -8.35
C THR A 302 -11.12 -1.53 -7.30
N SER A 303 -10.71 -0.94 -6.18
CA SER A 303 -9.95 -1.57 -5.11
C SER A 303 -10.60 -1.37 -3.75
N PHE A 304 -10.15 -2.20 -2.81
CA PHE A 304 -10.32 -2.03 -1.38
C PHE A 304 -8.94 -2.02 -0.75
N ASP A 305 -8.57 -0.89 -0.13
CA ASP A 305 -7.25 -0.65 0.42
C ASP A 305 -7.33 -0.63 1.95
N VAL A 306 -6.41 -1.34 2.61
CA VAL A 306 -6.37 -1.46 4.07
C VAL A 306 -5.01 -1.04 4.59
N GLY A 307 -5.02 -0.10 5.54
CA GLY A 307 -3.85 0.30 6.32
C GLY A 307 -4.08 0.08 7.81
N MET A 308 -3.00 0.01 8.58
CA MET A 308 -3.02 -0.20 10.03
C MET A 308 -2.32 0.94 10.75
N ILE A 309 -2.90 1.37 11.86
CA ILE A 309 -2.32 2.34 12.80
C ILE A 309 -2.27 1.67 14.17
N THR A 310 -1.11 1.74 14.81
CA THR A 310 -0.86 1.21 16.16
C THR A 310 -0.22 2.31 17.00
N ASP A 311 -0.72 2.53 18.21
CA ASP A 311 -0.24 3.60 19.09
C ASP A 311 -0.16 4.97 18.40
N TYR A 312 -1.19 5.29 17.62
CA TYR A 312 -1.32 6.51 16.83
C TYR A 312 -0.35 6.68 15.65
N GLU A 313 0.54 5.72 15.41
CA GLU A 313 1.48 5.75 14.29
C GLU A 313 1.05 4.77 13.17
N PRO A 314 1.04 5.21 11.90
CA PRO A 314 0.88 4.30 10.78
C PRO A 314 1.97 3.23 10.76
N VAL A 315 1.59 1.98 10.49
CA VAL A 315 2.56 0.90 10.29
C VAL A 315 3.33 1.16 8.98
N ILE A 316 4.66 1.24 9.06
CA ILE A 316 5.54 1.45 7.92
C ILE A 316 6.14 0.10 7.48
N SER A 317 6.14 -0.16 6.17
CA SER A 317 6.90 -1.23 5.55
C SER A 317 8.23 -0.68 5.06
N PRO A 318 9.39 -1.25 5.44
CA PRO A 318 10.71 -0.78 4.97
C PRO A 318 10.91 -1.04 3.48
N GLN A 319 10.19 -2.02 2.94
CA GLN A 319 10.25 -2.42 1.54
C GLN A 319 8.83 -2.47 0.96
N GLN A 320 8.69 -2.00 -0.27
CA GLN A 320 7.44 -2.03 -1.01
C GLN A 320 7.52 -2.99 -2.18
N GLN A 321 6.38 -3.54 -2.55
CA GLN A 321 6.24 -4.32 -3.76
C GLN A 321 5.40 -3.56 -4.77
N VAL A 322 5.99 -3.16 -5.90
CA VAL A 322 5.31 -2.38 -6.93
C VAL A 322 5.58 -2.98 -8.30
N ASN A 323 4.53 -3.40 -9.01
CA ASN A 323 4.60 -4.01 -10.34
C ASN A 323 5.62 -5.18 -10.41
N GLY A 324 5.68 -5.98 -9.33
CA GLY A 324 6.59 -7.12 -9.13
C GLY A 324 8.06 -6.76 -8.83
N TYR A 325 8.40 -5.48 -8.71
CA TYR A 325 9.69 -5.05 -8.17
C TYR A 325 9.63 -4.92 -6.65
N GLN A 326 10.78 -5.09 -6.02
CA GLN A 326 10.99 -4.81 -4.61
C GLN A 326 11.74 -3.48 -4.50
N VAL A 327 11.11 -2.50 -3.85
CA VAL A 327 11.59 -1.12 -3.75
C VAL A 327 12.00 -0.85 -2.30
N LEU A 328 13.24 -0.43 -2.09
CA LEU A 328 13.83 -0.06 -0.80
C LEU A 328 13.56 1.41 -0.49
N LYS A 329 12.28 1.76 -0.41
CA LYS A 329 11.84 3.04 0.10
C LYS A 329 10.75 2.78 1.14
N PRO A 330 10.94 3.17 2.42
CA PRO A 330 9.92 2.97 3.43
C PRO A 330 8.61 3.63 3.03
N ALA A 331 7.50 2.97 3.35
CA ALA A 331 6.18 3.49 3.07
C ALA A 331 5.11 3.02 4.04
N VAL A 332 4.06 3.82 4.19
CA VAL A 332 2.84 3.42 4.86
C VAL A 332 2.36 2.10 4.27
N LYS A 333 2.25 1.09 5.13
CA LYS A 333 1.87 -0.26 4.74
C LYS A 333 0.38 -0.28 4.43
N VAL A 334 0.09 -0.24 3.13
CA VAL A 334 -1.27 -0.40 2.59
C VAL A 334 -1.31 -1.70 1.80
N THR A 335 -2.31 -2.53 2.09
CA THR A 335 -2.57 -3.76 1.33
C THR A 335 -3.88 -3.60 0.59
N ALA A 336 -3.86 -3.87 -0.71
CA ALA A 336 -4.99 -3.68 -1.60
C ALA A 336 -5.47 -5.03 -2.15
N ILE A 337 -6.78 -5.16 -2.34
CA ILE A 337 -7.39 -6.24 -3.13
C ILE A 337 -8.31 -5.67 -4.21
N GLY A 338 -8.49 -6.43 -5.30
CA GLY A 338 -9.46 -6.13 -6.36
C GLY A 338 -10.91 -6.36 -5.94
N ALA A 339 -11.40 -5.59 -4.96
CA ALA A 339 -12.75 -5.66 -4.41
C ALA A 339 -13.35 -4.26 -4.24
N GLY A 340 -13.67 -3.59 -5.35
CA GLY A 340 -14.35 -2.28 -5.34
C GLY A 340 -15.80 -2.37 -5.82
N GLY A 341 -16.48 -1.22 -5.88
CA GLY A 341 -17.86 -1.12 -6.39
C GLY A 341 -18.04 -1.61 -7.84
N GLY A 342 -16.99 -1.50 -8.65
CA GLY A 342 -16.94 -1.97 -10.04
C GLY A 342 -16.53 -3.43 -10.20
N SER A 343 -16.21 -4.17 -9.12
CA SER A 343 -15.84 -5.58 -9.24
C SER A 343 -16.96 -6.38 -9.89
N ILE A 344 -16.62 -7.09 -10.97
CA ILE A 344 -17.59 -7.77 -11.83
C ILE A 344 -18.02 -9.10 -11.19
N ALA A 345 -19.32 -9.36 -11.16
CA ALA A 345 -19.90 -10.63 -10.75
C ALA A 345 -20.13 -11.55 -11.96
N ARG A 346 -19.77 -12.83 -11.84
CA ARG A 346 -19.93 -13.84 -12.89
C ARG A 346 -20.30 -15.19 -12.30
N VAL A 347 -20.91 -16.03 -13.13
CA VAL A 347 -21.10 -17.46 -12.83
C VAL A 347 -20.01 -18.26 -13.53
N VAL A 348 -19.19 -18.97 -12.75
CA VAL A 348 -18.13 -19.85 -13.25
C VAL A 348 -18.37 -21.24 -12.67
N ASP A 349 -18.54 -22.24 -13.52
CA ASP A 349 -18.80 -23.64 -13.12
C ASP A 349 -19.93 -23.80 -12.08
N GLY A 350 -21.01 -23.03 -12.25
CA GLY A 350 -22.17 -23.04 -11.35
C GLY A 350 -21.95 -22.31 -10.00
N ARG A 351 -20.87 -21.55 -9.85
CA ARG A 351 -20.55 -20.76 -8.65
C ARG A 351 -20.56 -19.27 -8.96
N LEU A 352 -21.08 -18.47 -8.03
CA LEU A 352 -20.97 -17.02 -8.09
C LEU A 352 -19.56 -16.59 -7.67
N VAL A 353 -18.89 -15.82 -8.52
CA VAL A 353 -17.57 -15.24 -8.28
C VAL A 353 -17.65 -13.72 -8.48
N VAL A 354 -17.01 -12.94 -7.61
CA VAL A 354 -16.97 -11.47 -7.70
C VAL A 354 -15.53 -10.99 -7.72
N GLY A 355 -15.15 -10.26 -8.76
CA GLY A 355 -13.76 -9.85 -9.03
C GLY A 355 -12.89 -11.00 -9.55
N PRO A 356 -11.56 -10.81 -9.66
CA PRO A 356 -10.82 -9.57 -9.36
C PRO A 356 -10.97 -8.49 -10.45
N THR A 357 -11.50 -8.85 -11.63
CA THR A 357 -11.71 -7.87 -12.72
C THR A 357 -12.74 -6.82 -12.32
N SER A 358 -12.41 -5.54 -12.56
CA SER A 358 -13.30 -4.41 -12.36
C SER A 358 -13.81 -3.84 -13.69
N ALA A 359 -15.03 -3.32 -13.69
CA ALA A 359 -15.62 -2.56 -14.80
C ALA A 359 -15.08 -1.11 -14.87
N GLY A 360 -14.32 -0.66 -13.87
CA GLY A 360 -13.77 0.69 -13.79
C GLY A 360 -14.85 1.77 -13.79
N SER A 361 -14.53 2.94 -14.33
CA SER A 361 -15.45 4.07 -14.51
C SER A 361 -16.11 4.11 -15.89
N VAL A 362 -15.44 3.52 -16.88
CA VAL A 362 -15.88 3.32 -18.27
C VAL A 362 -15.34 1.96 -18.72
N PRO A 363 -16.18 1.00 -19.14
CA PRO A 363 -17.64 1.12 -19.36
C PRO A 363 -18.46 1.20 -18.06
N GLY A 364 -17.86 0.91 -16.91
CA GLY A 364 -18.45 1.07 -15.58
C GLY A 364 -19.55 0.04 -15.24
N PRO A 365 -20.10 0.12 -14.01
CA PRO A 365 -21.32 -0.59 -13.62
C PRO A 365 -22.47 -0.40 -14.63
N VAL A 366 -23.35 -1.39 -14.74
CA VAL A 366 -24.49 -1.32 -15.68
C VAL A 366 -25.37 -0.11 -15.37
N CYS A 367 -25.59 0.17 -14.08
CA CYS A 367 -26.38 1.30 -13.62
C CYS A 367 -25.81 2.67 -14.01
N TYR A 368 -24.55 2.77 -14.47
CA TYR A 368 -23.96 4.05 -14.89
C TYR A 368 -24.36 4.47 -16.31
N ARG A 369 -24.95 3.58 -17.12
CA ARG A 369 -25.32 3.82 -18.53
C ARG A 369 -24.15 4.28 -19.43
N ARG A 370 -22.94 3.78 -19.17
CA ARG A 370 -21.70 4.11 -19.92
C ARG A 370 -21.18 2.95 -20.79
N GLY A 371 -22.05 2.00 -21.13
CA GLY A 371 -21.73 0.83 -21.95
C GLY A 371 -21.44 -0.45 -21.17
N GLY A 372 -21.52 -0.42 -19.82
CA GLY A 372 -21.36 -1.59 -18.98
C GLY A 372 -22.50 -2.61 -19.20
N THR A 373 -22.14 -3.89 -19.34
CA THR A 373 -23.11 -4.98 -19.57
C THR A 373 -23.02 -6.11 -18.54
N GLU A 374 -21.98 -6.12 -17.73
CA GLU A 374 -21.73 -7.16 -16.72
C GLU A 374 -22.10 -6.61 -15.33
N PRO A 375 -22.88 -7.33 -14.51
CA PRO A 375 -23.27 -6.86 -13.18
C PRO A 375 -22.07 -6.63 -12.26
N THR A 376 -22.10 -5.57 -11.47
CA THR A 376 -21.05 -5.27 -10.47
C THR A 376 -21.59 -5.19 -9.04
N VAL A 377 -20.69 -4.97 -8.07
CA VAL A 377 -21.04 -4.73 -6.66
C VAL A 377 -21.96 -3.51 -6.52
N THR A 378 -21.65 -2.39 -7.18
CA THR A 378 -22.50 -1.18 -7.18
C THR A 378 -23.88 -1.45 -7.78
N ASP A 379 -23.99 -2.28 -8.82
CA ASP A 379 -25.29 -2.69 -9.35
C ASP A 379 -26.10 -3.43 -8.29
N ALA A 380 -25.47 -4.33 -7.52
CA ALA A 380 -26.11 -5.02 -6.40
C ALA A 380 -26.58 -4.06 -5.30
N ASP A 381 -25.76 -3.07 -4.94
CA ASP A 381 -26.12 -2.08 -3.92
C ASP A 381 -27.31 -1.21 -4.34
N VAL A 382 -27.42 -0.86 -5.63
CA VAL A 382 -28.57 -0.15 -6.20
C VAL A 382 -29.82 -1.04 -6.18
N VAL A 383 -29.70 -2.31 -6.57
CA VAL A 383 -30.81 -3.28 -6.55
C VAL A 383 -31.36 -3.48 -5.14
N LEU A 384 -30.47 -3.65 -4.15
CA LEU A 384 -30.81 -3.83 -2.73
C LEU A 384 -31.35 -2.55 -2.06
N GLY A 385 -31.24 -1.40 -2.74
CA GLY A 385 -31.69 -0.10 -2.25
C GLY A 385 -30.74 0.55 -1.23
N ILE A 386 -29.48 0.09 -1.17
CA ILE A 386 -28.43 0.68 -0.33
C ILE A 386 -27.99 2.02 -0.94
N ILE A 387 -27.76 2.05 -2.25
CA ILE A 387 -27.48 3.27 -3.01
C ILE A 387 -28.78 3.84 -3.56
N ASP A 388 -28.96 5.16 -3.38
CA ASP A 388 -30.07 5.90 -3.96
C ASP A 388 -29.82 6.19 -5.44
N PRO A 389 -30.61 5.64 -6.38
CA PRO A 389 -30.40 5.87 -7.80
C PRO A 389 -30.65 7.33 -8.22
N THR A 390 -31.33 8.13 -7.41
CA THR A 390 -31.67 9.53 -7.71
C THR A 390 -30.73 10.55 -7.10
N TYR A 391 -29.89 10.14 -6.13
CA TYR A 391 -29.04 11.05 -5.36
C TYR A 391 -27.54 10.70 -5.45
N PHE A 392 -27.15 9.86 -6.40
CA PHE A 392 -25.74 9.52 -6.61
C PHE A 392 -24.95 10.77 -7.03
N LEU A 393 -23.75 10.95 -6.43
CA LEU A 393 -22.94 12.18 -6.55
C LEU A 393 -23.74 13.47 -6.29
N GLY A 394 -24.58 13.48 -5.25
CA GLY A 394 -25.40 14.64 -4.90
C GLY A 394 -26.52 14.92 -5.91
N GLY A 395 -26.93 13.90 -6.69
CA GLY A 395 -27.98 14.01 -7.72
C GLY A 395 -27.47 14.45 -9.09
N SER A 396 -26.16 14.68 -9.26
CA SER A 396 -25.57 15.02 -10.55
C SER A 396 -25.57 13.86 -11.56
N MET A 397 -25.72 12.62 -11.07
CA MET A 397 -25.74 11.42 -11.89
C MET A 397 -26.89 10.50 -11.46
N GLY A 398 -27.85 10.27 -12.36
CA GLY A 398 -28.92 9.29 -12.15
C GLY A 398 -28.47 7.87 -12.49
N LEU A 399 -28.84 6.89 -11.66
CA LEU A 399 -28.48 5.48 -11.85
C LEU A 399 -29.65 4.65 -12.41
N ASP A 400 -29.32 3.72 -13.30
CA ASP A 400 -30.28 2.83 -13.95
C ASP A 400 -30.52 1.55 -13.14
N LYS A 401 -31.46 1.62 -12.20
CA LYS A 401 -31.82 0.45 -11.39
C LYS A 401 -32.38 -0.69 -12.24
N GLU A 402 -33.25 -0.39 -13.21
CA GLU A 402 -33.88 -1.41 -14.06
C GLU A 402 -32.83 -2.08 -14.97
N GLY A 403 -31.87 -1.31 -15.48
CA GLY A 403 -30.70 -1.83 -16.19
C GLY A 403 -29.92 -2.84 -15.36
N ALA A 404 -29.61 -2.50 -14.10
CA ALA A 404 -28.91 -3.37 -13.15
C ALA A 404 -29.72 -4.65 -12.83
N GLU A 405 -31.03 -4.53 -12.56
CA GLU A 405 -31.90 -5.66 -12.27
C GLU A 405 -31.95 -6.67 -13.42
N ARG A 406 -32.06 -6.18 -14.66
CA ARG A 406 -32.08 -7.01 -15.87
C ARG A 406 -30.74 -7.72 -16.10
N ALA A 407 -29.63 -6.98 -16.04
CA ALA A 407 -28.30 -7.59 -16.21
C ALA A 407 -28.03 -8.67 -15.16
N MET A 408 -28.43 -8.41 -13.91
CA MET A 408 -28.29 -9.37 -12.82
C MET A 408 -29.18 -10.60 -12.97
N TYR A 409 -30.42 -10.41 -13.46
CA TYR A 409 -31.31 -11.53 -13.79
C TYR A 409 -30.68 -12.44 -14.86
N ASP A 410 -30.25 -11.86 -15.97
CA ASP A 410 -29.76 -12.60 -17.13
C ASP A 410 -28.45 -13.32 -16.85
N ARG A 411 -27.51 -12.66 -16.16
CA ARG A 411 -26.13 -13.15 -15.99
C ARG A 411 -25.91 -13.96 -14.72
N ILE A 412 -26.70 -13.75 -13.67
CA ILE A 412 -26.46 -14.34 -12.35
C ILE A 412 -27.67 -15.12 -11.84
N ALA A 413 -28.82 -14.46 -11.73
CA ALA A 413 -29.98 -15.04 -11.06
C ALA A 413 -30.55 -16.24 -11.83
N LYS A 414 -30.79 -16.09 -13.14
CA LYS A 414 -31.32 -17.15 -14.00
C LYS A 414 -30.38 -18.37 -14.11
N PRO A 415 -29.05 -18.23 -14.32
CA PRO A 415 -28.14 -19.38 -14.34
C PRO A 415 -28.06 -20.16 -13.01
N LEU A 416 -28.24 -19.47 -11.87
CA LEU A 416 -28.14 -20.09 -10.54
C LEU A 416 -29.50 -20.50 -9.95
N GLY A 417 -30.62 -20.20 -10.62
CA GLY A 417 -31.96 -20.46 -10.11
C GLY A 417 -32.33 -19.60 -8.89
N LEU A 418 -31.80 -18.38 -8.81
CA LEU A 418 -32.04 -17.43 -7.73
C LEU A 418 -33.02 -16.32 -8.15
N SER A 419 -33.61 -15.63 -7.17
CA SER A 419 -34.22 -14.32 -7.43
C SER A 419 -33.15 -13.24 -7.64
N VAL A 420 -33.54 -12.11 -8.25
CA VAL A 420 -32.63 -10.96 -8.45
C VAL A 420 -32.13 -10.41 -7.11
N GLN A 421 -32.96 -10.39 -6.07
CA GLN A 421 -32.57 -9.91 -4.74
C GLN A 421 -31.59 -10.86 -4.05
N GLU A 422 -31.76 -12.18 -4.19
CA GLU A 422 -30.80 -13.16 -3.67
C GLU A 422 -29.47 -13.08 -4.42
N ALA A 423 -29.51 -12.90 -5.75
CA ALA A 423 -28.31 -12.67 -6.55
C ALA A 423 -27.57 -11.40 -6.10
N ALA A 424 -28.29 -10.28 -5.93
CA ALA A 424 -27.71 -9.02 -5.46
C ALA A 424 -27.07 -9.17 -4.08
N TYR A 425 -27.78 -9.80 -3.14
CA TYR A 425 -27.24 -10.06 -1.81
C TYR A 425 -26.03 -10.98 -1.83
N GLY A 426 -26.06 -12.03 -2.66
CA GLY A 426 -24.91 -12.93 -2.84
C GLY A 426 -23.67 -12.19 -3.36
N ILE A 427 -23.83 -11.29 -4.34
CA ILE A 427 -22.73 -10.45 -4.85
C ILE A 427 -22.15 -9.58 -3.73
N LYS A 428 -23.01 -8.87 -2.99
CA LYS A 428 -22.59 -8.03 -1.86
C LYS A 428 -21.89 -8.85 -0.78
N ALA A 429 -22.47 -9.97 -0.36
CA ALA A 429 -21.93 -10.82 0.70
C ALA A 429 -20.56 -11.37 0.33
N ILE A 430 -20.37 -11.84 -0.91
CA ILE A 430 -19.06 -12.33 -1.37
C ILE A 430 -18.03 -11.19 -1.36
N ALA A 431 -18.38 -9.99 -1.81
CA ALA A 431 -17.48 -8.85 -1.75
C ALA A 431 -17.12 -8.49 -0.30
N ASP A 432 -18.10 -8.43 0.59
CA ASP A 432 -17.92 -8.11 2.02
C ASP A 432 -17.05 -9.16 2.73
N HIS A 433 -17.28 -10.45 2.49
CA HIS A 433 -16.46 -11.54 3.03
C HIS A 433 -15.00 -11.46 2.57
N ARG A 434 -14.75 -11.11 1.30
CA ARG A 434 -13.37 -10.92 0.81
C ARG A 434 -12.67 -9.75 1.50
N MET A 435 -13.40 -8.67 1.81
CA MET A 435 -12.86 -7.54 2.56
C MET A 435 -12.58 -7.90 4.02
N ALA A 436 -13.46 -8.70 4.65
CA ALA A 436 -13.25 -9.22 6.01
C ALA A 436 -12.04 -10.15 6.11
N ASP A 437 -11.86 -11.07 5.15
CA ASP A 437 -10.72 -12.00 5.08
C ASP A 437 -9.37 -11.26 4.99
N LEU A 438 -9.33 -10.15 4.24
CA LEU A 438 -8.16 -9.28 4.19
C LEU A 438 -7.89 -8.62 5.55
N LEU A 439 -8.92 -8.08 6.20
CA LEU A 439 -8.77 -7.46 7.52
C LEU A 439 -8.28 -8.47 8.58
N ASP A 440 -8.81 -9.69 8.55
CA ASP A 440 -8.38 -10.78 9.44
C ASP A 440 -6.92 -11.18 9.19
N THR A 441 -6.53 -11.33 7.92
CA THR A 441 -5.14 -11.61 7.53
C THR A 441 -4.18 -10.51 8.02
N LEU A 442 -4.60 -9.25 7.96
CA LEU A 442 -3.76 -8.13 8.37
C LEU A 442 -3.69 -7.94 9.88
N THR A 443 -4.67 -8.44 10.64
CA THR A 443 -4.71 -8.34 12.10
C THR A 443 -4.17 -9.61 12.75
N VAL A 444 -4.95 -10.69 12.75
CA VAL A 444 -4.60 -11.98 13.36
C VAL A 444 -3.32 -12.54 12.75
N GLY A 445 -3.15 -12.42 11.42
CA GLY A 445 -1.93 -12.84 10.73
C GLY A 445 -0.67 -12.06 11.11
N GLN A 446 -0.81 -10.91 11.78
CA GLN A 446 0.30 -10.09 12.31
C GLN A 446 0.40 -10.12 13.83
N GLY A 447 -0.35 -11.00 14.51
CA GLY A 447 -0.31 -11.15 15.97
C GLY A 447 -1.17 -10.14 16.73
N HIS A 448 -2.06 -9.41 16.04
CA HIS A 448 -2.97 -8.45 16.66
C HIS A 448 -4.37 -9.03 16.89
N ASP A 449 -5.00 -8.67 18.01
CA ASP A 449 -6.41 -8.98 18.25
C ASP A 449 -7.31 -7.92 17.58
N PRO A 450 -8.17 -8.28 16.62
CA PRO A 450 -9.04 -7.31 15.93
C PRO A 450 -9.99 -6.54 16.86
N ARG A 451 -10.26 -7.07 18.06
CA ARG A 451 -11.13 -6.44 19.06
C ARG A 451 -10.50 -5.21 19.70
N ASP A 452 -9.18 -5.06 19.61
CA ASP A 452 -8.44 -3.91 20.10
C ASP A 452 -8.44 -2.75 19.08
N PHE A 453 -9.04 -2.95 17.90
CA PHE A 453 -9.05 -1.97 16.81
C PHE A 453 -10.44 -1.37 16.58
N VAL A 454 -10.42 -0.10 16.16
CA VAL A 454 -11.57 0.57 15.55
C VAL A 454 -11.40 0.59 14.04
N VAL A 455 -12.46 0.26 13.30
CA VAL A 455 -12.43 0.29 11.84
C VAL A 455 -12.82 1.68 11.35
N PHE A 456 -11.94 2.37 10.66
CA PHE A 456 -12.24 3.62 9.97
C PHE A 456 -12.61 3.30 8.51
N ALA A 457 -13.87 3.55 8.15
CA ALA A 457 -14.40 3.27 6.83
C ALA A 457 -14.56 4.56 6.03
N TYR A 458 -13.75 4.69 4.98
CA TYR A 458 -13.76 5.79 4.03
C TYR A 458 -13.71 5.27 2.58
N GLY A 459 -13.55 6.19 1.63
CA GLY A 459 -13.80 5.92 0.22
C GLY A 459 -15.26 6.10 -0.15
N GLY A 460 -15.54 6.04 -1.45
CA GLY A 460 -16.89 6.26 -1.97
C GLY A 460 -17.89 5.16 -1.58
N ALA A 461 -17.42 3.93 -1.40
CA ALA A 461 -18.24 2.77 -1.09
C ALA A 461 -18.04 2.26 0.36
N GLY A 462 -17.04 2.72 1.11
CA GLY A 462 -16.70 2.15 2.42
C GLY A 462 -17.88 2.13 3.40
N GLY A 463 -18.63 3.24 3.48
CA GLY A 463 -19.81 3.34 4.33
C GLY A 463 -20.98 2.40 3.95
N ALA A 464 -21.04 1.92 2.71
CA ALA A 464 -22.07 0.98 2.24
C ALA A 464 -21.77 -0.48 2.62
N HIS A 465 -20.50 -0.80 2.89
CA HIS A 465 -20.02 -2.16 3.11
C HIS A 465 -19.52 -2.41 4.54
N CYS A 466 -19.11 -1.36 5.26
CA CYS A 466 -18.42 -1.50 6.55
C CYS A 466 -19.18 -2.25 7.63
N HIS A 467 -20.51 -2.24 7.60
CA HIS A 467 -21.30 -2.96 8.60
C HIS A 467 -21.02 -4.46 8.59
N GLN A 468 -20.79 -5.06 7.41
CA GLN A 468 -20.70 -6.51 7.26
C GLN A 468 -19.29 -6.96 7.60
N PHE A 469 -18.28 -6.39 6.94
CA PHE A 469 -16.90 -6.78 7.19
C PHE A 469 -16.43 -6.42 8.61
N GLY A 470 -16.94 -5.31 9.19
CA GLY A 470 -16.62 -4.97 10.58
C GLY A 470 -17.28 -5.91 11.60
N ALA A 471 -18.48 -6.42 11.31
CA ALA A 471 -19.16 -7.41 12.15
C ALA A 471 -18.47 -8.78 12.09
N GLU A 472 -18.02 -9.21 10.91
CA GLU A 472 -17.30 -10.47 10.71
C GLU A 472 -15.93 -10.46 11.37
N LEU A 473 -15.22 -9.34 11.29
CA LEU A 473 -13.94 -9.14 11.98
C LEU A 473 -14.09 -9.14 13.51
N GLY A 474 -15.30 -8.86 14.02
CA GLY A 474 -15.53 -8.66 15.46
C GLY A 474 -15.00 -7.32 15.98
N ALA A 475 -14.90 -6.30 15.12
CA ALA A 475 -14.41 -4.98 15.49
C ALA A 475 -15.29 -4.35 16.59
N GLN A 476 -14.66 -3.69 17.56
CA GLN A 476 -15.39 -3.08 18.68
C GLN A 476 -16.30 -1.94 18.22
N SER A 477 -15.85 -1.17 17.22
CA SER A 477 -16.64 -0.10 16.62
C SER A 477 -16.15 0.22 15.21
N ILE A 478 -17.05 0.85 14.44
CA ILE A 478 -16.77 1.37 13.10
C ILE A 478 -17.02 2.87 13.13
N LEU A 479 -16.08 3.64 12.59
CA LEU A 479 -16.17 5.07 12.42
C LEU A 479 -16.16 5.39 10.91
N VAL A 480 -17.15 6.14 10.45
CA VAL A 480 -17.16 6.71 9.10
C VAL A 480 -16.85 8.21 9.24
N PRO A 481 -15.66 8.67 8.82
CA PRO A 481 -15.31 10.08 8.96
C PRO A 481 -16.27 10.98 8.16
N ALA A 482 -16.53 12.20 8.62
CA ALA A 482 -17.31 13.16 7.83
C ALA A 482 -16.66 13.47 6.46
N THR A 483 -15.34 13.29 6.37
CA THR A 483 -14.53 13.44 5.16
C THR A 483 -14.41 12.15 4.34
N ALA A 484 -15.15 11.07 4.66
CA ALA A 484 -14.98 9.73 4.10
C ALA A 484 -14.80 9.69 2.57
N THR A 485 -15.59 10.43 1.82
CA THR A 485 -15.58 10.38 0.34
C THR A 485 -14.38 11.05 -0.32
N VAL A 486 -13.57 11.79 0.45
CA VAL A 486 -12.38 12.55 0.02
C VAL A 486 -11.26 12.46 1.07
N HIS A 487 -11.24 11.39 1.88
CA HIS A 487 -10.41 11.29 3.08
C HIS A 487 -8.90 11.32 2.76
N SER A 488 -8.50 10.75 1.62
CA SER A 488 -7.12 10.81 1.14
C SER A 488 -6.69 12.22 0.74
N ALA A 489 -7.55 12.97 0.06
CA ALA A 489 -7.33 14.40 -0.23
C ALA A 489 -7.28 15.25 1.05
N PHE A 490 -8.11 14.91 2.05
CA PHE A 490 -8.02 15.52 3.39
C PHE A 490 -6.66 15.25 4.04
N GLY A 491 -6.14 14.03 3.90
CA GLY A 491 -4.77 13.68 4.29
C GLY A 491 -3.73 14.54 3.60
N ALA A 492 -3.85 14.74 2.29
CA ALA A 492 -2.95 15.62 1.54
C ALA A 492 -2.98 17.07 2.05
N ALA A 493 -4.16 17.61 2.40
CA ALA A 493 -4.29 18.97 2.98
C ALA A 493 -3.67 19.08 4.38
N MET A 494 -3.73 18.00 5.16
CA MET A 494 -3.40 18.02 6.58
C MET A 494 -2.04 17.42 6.93
N SER A 495 -1.31 16.86 5.97
CA SER A 495 -0.04 16.15 6.19
C SER A 495 1.13 17.10 6.42
N ASP A 496 1.94 16.80 7.44
CA ASP A 496 3.17 17.52 7.77
C ASP A 496 4.33 17.09 6.88
N LEU A 497 5.43 17.86 6.93
CA LEU A 497 6.66 17.46 6.25
C LEU A 497 7.18 16.19 6.92
N HIS A 498 7.70 15.26 6.12
CA HIS A 498 8.29 14.04 6.63
C HIS A 498 9.50 13.67 5.78
N VAL A 499 10.59 13.33 6.47
CA VAL A 499 11.83 12.86 5.85
C VAL A 499 12.31 11.66 6.65
N SER A 500 12.79 10.65 5.94
CA SER A 500 13.48 9.51 6.55
C SER A 500 14.81 9.27 5.86
N ALA A 501 15.82 8.98 6.66
CA ALA A 501 17.14 8.57 6.23
C ALA A 501 17.52 7.28 6.96
N GLU A 502 18.24 6.41 6.27
CA GLU A 502 18.60 5.07 6.76
C GLU A 502 20.00 4.72 6.28
N ILE A 503 20.73 3.93 7.07
CA ILE A 503 22.03 3.37 6.69
C ILE A 503 22.13 1.91 7.15
N SER A 504 22.73 1.06 6.32
CA SER A 504 23.11 -0.30 6.75
C SER A 504 24.56 -0.34 7.24
N ASP A 505 24.72 -0.69 8.51
CA ASP A 505 26.01 -1.03 9.11
C ASP A 505 25.86 -2.29 9.97
N PRO A 506 25.94 -3.50 9.36
CA PRO A 506 25.73 -4.73 10.08
C PRO A 506 26.73 -4.94 11.22
N MET A 507 26.22 -5.00 12.45
CA MET A 507 26.97 -5.26 13.67
C MET A 507 26.34 -6.45 14.38
N HIS A 508 27.13 -7.34 14.98
CA HIS A 508 26.58 -8.57 15.55
C HIS A 508 27.35 -9.07 16.78
N SER A 509 26.62 -9.71 17.68
CA SER A 509 27.17 -10.44 18.82
C SER A 509 27.22 -11.95 18.55
N ALA A 510 28.13 -12.66 19.22
CA ALA A 510 28.17 -14.12 19.13
C ALA A 510 27.01 -14.79 19.88
N THR A 511 26.62 -14.21 21.02
CA THR A 511 25.60 -14.69 21.96
C THR A 511 24.71 -13.54 22.41
N TRP A 512 23.55 -13.85 22.98
CA TRP A 512 22.70 -12.83 23.62
C TRP A 512 23.33 -12.26 24.89
N ASP A 513 23.87 -13.12 25.75
CA ASP A 513 24.51 -12.70 26.99
C ASP A 513 25.80 -11.94 26.67
N GLY A 514 25.93 -10.71 27.18
CA GLY A 514 27.04 -9.80 26.91
C GLY A 514 27.04 -9.22 25.49
N ALA A 515 25.91 -9.27 24.77
CA ALA A 515 25.85 -8.74 23.41
C ALA A 515 26.08 -7.23 23.33
N GLU A 516 25.76 -6.50 24.40
CA GLU A 516 26.01 -5.07 24.53
C GLU A 516 27.48 -4.70 24.29
N ASP A 517 28.42 -5.57 24.64
CA ASP A 517 29.87 -5.36 24.44
C ASP A 517 30.29 -5.49 22.97
N ALA A 518 29.45 -6.11 22.13
CA ALA A 518 29.71 -6.25 20.70
C ALA A 518 29.31 -5.00 19.89
N PHE A 519 28.61 -4.05 20.51
CA PHE A 519 28.09 -2.86 19.85
C PHE A 519 28.81 -1.61 20.37
N ASP A 520 29.53 -0.93 19.49
CA ASP A 520 30.24 0.31 19.79
C ASP A 520 29.23 1.49 19.93
N PRO A 521 29.03 2.04 21.15
CA PRO A 521 28.06 3.11 21.37
C PRO A 521 28.44 4.42 20.66
N GLU A 522 29.74 4.72 20.52
CA GLU A 522 30.22 5.93 19.84
C GLU A 522 29.98 5.84 18.33
N ARG A 523 30.16 4.65 17.76
CA ARG A 523 29.83 4.40 16.35
C ARG A 523 28.34 4.53 16.07
N LEU A 524 27.49 3.93 16.91
CA LEU A 524 26.03 4.06 16.77
C LEU A 524 25.57 5.51 16.94
N THR A 525 26.14 6.24 17.92
CA THR A 525 25.83 7.65 18.15
C THR A 525 26.16 8.50 16.92
N ARG A 526 27.35 8.35 16.35
CA ARG A 526 27.76 9.08 15.13
C ARG A 526 26.81 8.84 13.96
N HIS A 527 26.42 7.59 13.72
CA HIS A 527 25.47 7.27 12.65
C HIS A 527 24.12 7.96 12.86
N PHE A 528 23.60 7.96 14.08
CA PHE A 528 22.36 8.69 14.36
C PHE A 528 22.53 10.20 14.21
N GLU A 529 23.63 10.80 14.67
CA GLU A 529 23.90 12.22 14.49
C GLU A 529 23.98 12.62 13.00
N ASP A 530 24.66 11.82 12.17
CA ASP A 530 24.76 12.07 10.73
C ASP A 530 23.38 12.00 10.05
N LEU A 531 22.59 10.96 10.36
CA LEU A 531 21.23 10.81 9.85
C LEU A 531 20.30 11.94 10.34
N GLU A 532 20.42 12.36 11.60
CA GLU A 532 19.65 13.47 12.17
C GLU A 532 19.98 14.80 11.48
N ALA A 533 21.26 15.05 11.22
CA ALA A 533 21.71 16.23 10.49
C ALA A 533 21.17 16.24 9.04
N GLU A 534 21.17 15.08 8.37
CA GLU A 534 20.63 14.93 7.02
C GLU A 534 19.12 15.25 6.97
N VAL A 535 18.30 14.57 7.78
CA VAL A 535 16.85 14.77 7.76
C VAL A 535 16.45 16.18 8.20
N THR A 536 17.18 16.75 9.17
CA THR A 536 16.93 18.12 9.65
C THR A 536 17.24 19.14 8.57
N LYS A 537 18.37 18.99 7.87
CA LYS A 537 18.74 19.85 6.74
C LYS A 537 17.69 19.80 5.63
N GLU A 538 17.21 18.61 5.28
CA GLU A 538 16.17 18.45 4.26
C GLU A 538 14.83 19.08 4.68
N LEU A 539 14.41 18.90 5.93
CA LEU A 539 13.19 19.52 6.47
C LEU A 539 13.28 21.05 6.46
N LEU A 540 14.40 21.62 6.92
CA LEU A 540 14.61 23.07 6.92
C LEU A 540 14.64 23.63 5.49
N GLY A 541 15.31 22.95 4.55
CA GLY A 541 15.29 23.29 3.13
C GLY A 541 13.90 23.21 2.51
N SER A 542 13.04 22.36 3.07
CA SER A 542 11.63 22.22 2.70
C SER A 542 10.71 23.22 3.39
N GLY A 543 11.22 24.11 4.25
CA GLY A 543 10.45 25.15 4.94
C GLY A 543 9.90 24.75 6.30
N ALA A 544 10.46 23.72 6.95
CA ALA A 544 10.17 23.43 8.36
C ALA A 544 10.76 24.51 9.28
N VAL A 545 10.23 24.58 10.51
CA VAL A 545 10.72 25.45 11.59
C VAL A 545 11.42 24.57 12.63
N THR A 546 12.65 24.93 13.01
CA THR A 546 13.52 24.12 13.88
C THR A 546 12.83 23.64 15.17
N GLU A 547 12.11 24.52 15.84
CA GLU A 547 11.41 24.24 17.11
C GLU A 547 10.21 23.29 16.96
N ARG A 548 9.85 22.95 15.72
CA ARG A 548 8.72 22.09 15.35
C ARG A 548 9.17 20.85 14.59
N ILE A 549 10.45 20.53 14.64
CA ILE A 549 10.99 19.27 14.12
C ILE A 549 10.98 18.24 15.24
N VAL A 550 10.28 17.12 15.01
CA VAL A 550 10.27 15.97 15.90
C VAL A 550 11.05 14.84 15.23
N VAL A 551 12.03 14.31 15.93
CA VAL A 551 12.95 13.28 15.44
C VAL A 551 12.74 11.98 16.21
N GLN A 552 12.75 10.85 15.50
CA GLN A 552 12.62 9.51 16.04
C GLN A 552 13.71 8.61 15.46
N ARG A 553 14.35 7.81 16.32
CA ARG A 553 15.43 6.88 15.96
C ARG A 553 14.93 5.45 16.02
N PHE A 554 15.39 4.64 15.08
CA PHE A 554 15.08 3.22 15.00
C PHE A 554 16.33 2.41 14.62
N ALA A 555 16.39 1.18 15.11
CA ALA A 555 17.37 0.19 14.67
C ALA A 555 16.62 -1.07 14.19
N ASP A 556 17.02 -1.64 13.06
CA ASP A 556 16.50 -2.93 12.62
C ASP A 556 17.34 -4.05 13.23
N VAL A 557 16.74 -4.81 14.14
CA VAL A 557 17.40 -5.83 14.94
C VAL A 557 16.82 -7.20 14.62
N ARG A 558 17.69 -8.22 14.54
CA ARG A 558 17.28 -9.61 14.34
C ARG A 558 18.16 -10.56 15.14
N PHE A 559 17.69 -11.78 15.36
CA PHE A 559 18.62 -12.84 15.74
C PHE A 559 19.51 -13.17 14.54
N ARG A 560 20.76 -13.53 14.80
CA ARG A 560 21.66 -13.96 13.72
C ARG A 560 21.05 -15.14 12.97
N MET A 561 21.42 -15.25 11.69
CA MET A 561 20.89 -16.26 10.74
C MET A 561 19.43 -16.03 10.32
N GLN A 562 18.71 -15.08 10.92
CA GLN A 562 17.39 -14.69 10.42
C GLN A 562 17.53 -13.80 9.18
N SER A 563 16.55 -13.90 8.28
CA SER A 563 16.48 -13.04 7.10
C SER A 563 15.68 -11.76 7.33
N LYS A 564 14.82 -11.71 8.35
CA LYS A 564 13.97 -10.57 8.70
C LYS A 564 14.27 -10.09 10.11
N GLY A 565 14.19 -8.78 10.32
CA GLY A 565 14.33 -8.13 11.62
C GLY A 565 13.09 -7.36 12.04
N LEU A 566 13.16 -6.79 13.23
CA LEU A 566 12.17 -5.89 13.82
C LEU A 566 12.78 -4.50 13.96
N SER A 567 12.02 -3.48 13.61
CA SER A 567 12.40 -2.09 13.80
C SER A 567 12.11 -1.68 15.23
N VAL A 568 13.16 -1.50 16.04
CA VAL A 568 13.03 -1.12 17.45
C VAL A 568 13.33 0.36 17.66
N PRO A 569 12.55 1.08 18.50
CA PRO A 569 12.86 2.46 18.83
C PRO A 569 14.18 2.56 19.61
N VAL A 570 14.94 3.61 19.33
CA VAL A 570 16.19 3.94 20.03
C VAL A 570 16.04 5.29 20.71
N GLU A 571 16.56 5.41 21.93
CA GLU A 571 16.48 6.65 22.70
C GLU A 571 17.29 7.79 22.04
N PRO A 572 16.86 9.05 22.18
CA PRO A 572 17.60 10.20 21.67
C PRO A 572 18.86 10.48 22.50
N GLY A 573 19.79 11.25 21.93
CA GLY A 573 21.05 11.64 22.60
C GLY A 573 22.18 10.60 22.46
N ASN A 574 23.26 10.78 23.23
CA ASN A 574 24.41 9.88 23.14
C ASN A 574 24.05 8.50 23.68
N LEU A 575 24.43 7.46 22.94
CA LEU A 575 24.22 6.08 23.36
C LEU A 575 25.37 5.65 24.27
N ASP A 576 25.01 5.06 25.41
CA ASP A 576 25.92 4.33 26.28
C ASP A 576 25.57 2.82 26.24
N THR A 577 26.36 1.99 26.93
CA THR A 577 26.07 0.55 27.06
C THR A 577 24.66 0.30 27.61
N GLY A 578 24.17 1.14 28.51
CA GLY A 578 22.83 1.03 29.07
C GLY A 578 21.73 1.25 28.02
N ALA A 579 21.91 2.19 27.11
CA ALA A 579 20.98 2.46 26.01
C ALA A 579 20.90 1.27 25.04
N ILE A 580 22.04 0.62 24.76
CA ILE A 580 22.11 -0.59 23.94
C ILE A 580 21.32 -1.73 24.60
N VAL A 581 21.49 -1.93 25.91
CA VAL A 581 20.73 -2.94 26.67
C VAL A 581 19.21 -2.65 26.57
N ARG A 582 18.78 -1.40 26.74
CA ARG A 582 17.36 -1.02 26.61
C ARG A 582 16.82 -1.26 25.20
N MET A 583 17.59 -0.96 24.16
CA MET A 583 17.23 -1.27 22.77
C MET A 583 17.07 -2.78 22.55
N MET A 584 17.97 -3.60 23.09
CA MET A 584 17.87 -5.06 23.00
C MET A 584 16.68 -5.61 23.78
N ASP A 585 16.38 -5.06 24.96
CA ASP A 585 15.19 -5.45 25.73
C ASP A 585 13.90 -5.07 25.01
N ALA A 586 13.86 -3.93 24.32
CA ALA A 586 12.76 -3.55 23.44
C ALA A 586 12.61 -4.56 22.28
N PHE A 587 13.71 -4.95 21.64
CA PHE A 587 13.71 -6.01 20.62
C PHE A 587 13.12 -7.32 21.16
N ARG A 588 13.60 -7.79 22.32
CA ARG A 588 13.11 -9.03 22.92
C ARG A 588 11.61 -8.95 23.22
N THR A 589 11.15 -7.84 23.75
CA THR A 589 9.74 -7.64 24.11
C THR A 589 8.85 -7.71 22.88
N GLN A 590 9.17 -6.91 21.84
CA GLN A 590 8.43 -6.93 20.58
C GLN A 590 8.48 -8.30 19.89
N PHE A 591 9.62 -8.99 19.94
CA PHE A 591 9.75 -10.33 19.36
C PHE A 591 8.84 -11.35 20.06
N VAL A 592 8.76 -11.30 21.39
CA VAL A 592 7.88 -12.19 22.18
C VAL A 592 6.41 -11.90 21.90
N GLU A 593 6.03 -10.63 21.75
CA GLU A 593 4.66 -10.24 21.40
C GLU A 593 4.24 -10.77 20.03
N LEU A 594 5.13 -10.67 19.03
CA LEU A 594 4.82 -11.10 17.66
C LEU A 594 4.90 -12.61 17.44
N TYR A 595 5.90 -13.28 18.03
CA TYR A 595 6.22 -14.68 17.71
C TYR A 595 6.07 -15.65 18.89
N GLY A 596 5.82 -15.12 20.09
CA GLY A 596 5.77 -15.90 21.32
C GLY A 596 7.15 -16.18 21.93
N ARG A 597 7.16 -16.46 23.23
CA ARG A 597 8.39 -16.65 24.02
C ARG A 597 9.27 -17.79 23.50
N GLU A 598 8.67 -18.88 23.06
CA GLU A 598 9.38 -20.08 22.61
C GLU A 598 10.09 -19.89 21.25
N ALA A 599 9.81 -18.79 20.53
CA ALA A 599 10.46 -18.47 19.27
C ALA A 599 11.79 -17.72 19.44
N LEU A 600 12.15 -17.32 20.66
CA LEU A 600 13.42 -16.63 20.94
C LEU A 600 14.61 -17.53 20.63
N PHE A 601 15.59 -17.01 19.87
CA PHE A 601 16.81 -17.75 19.53
C PHE A 601 18.07 -17.11 20.11
N LEU A 602 18.10 -16.99 21.44
CA LEU A 602 19.17 -16.31 22.19
C LEU A 602 20.57 -16.87 21.90
N GLY A 603 20.68 -18.17 21.64
CA GLY A 603 21.93 -18.85 21.33
C GLY A 603 22.56 -18.45 19.98
N ALA A 604 21.80 -17.81 19.08
CA ALA A 604 22.34 -17.29 17.83
C ALA A 604 23.13 -15.99 18.01
N GLY A 605 22.87 -15.24 19.09
CA GLY A 605 23.26 -13.84 19.21
C GLY A 605 22.34 -12.92 18.43
N VAL A 606 22.65 -11.62 18.49
CA VAL A 606 21.83 -10.55 17.91
C VAL A 606 22.61 -9.78 16.84
N GLU A 607 21.91 -9.24 15.87
CA GLU A 607 22.46 -8.46 14.77
C GLU A 607 21.64 -7.18 14.60
N ILE A 608 22.32 -6.04 14.60
CA ILE A 608 21.80 -4.75 14.12
C ILE A 608 22.14 -4.68 12.64
N VAL A 609 21.12 -4.52 11.78
CA VAL A 609 21.28 -4.54 10.32
C VAL A 609 21.36 -3.11 9.77
N SER A 610 20.45 -2.25 10.21
CA SER A 610 20.32 -0.87 9.76
C SER A 610 19.90 0.05 10.90
N LEU A 611 20.24 1.33 10.74
CA LEU A 611 19.85 2.43 11.60
C LEU A 611 19.04 3.40 10.77
N ARG A 612 17.94 3.91 11.33
CA ARG A 612 17.02 4.81 10.64
C ARG A 612 16.64 5.97 11.53
N VAL A 613 16.57 7.16 10.92
CA VAL A 613 15.99 8.35 11.52
C VAL A 613 14.77 8.75 10.69
N GLN A 614 13.68 9.03 11.39
CA GLN A 614 12.50 9.65 10.81
C GLN A 614 12.31 11.01 11.49
N ALA A 615 12.04 12.04 10.69
CA ALA A 615 11.76 13.36 11.21
C ALA A 615 10.48 13.92 10.59
N LYS A 616 9.68 14.58 11.42
CA LYS A 616 8.45 15.27 11.03
C LYS A 616 8.62 16.76 11.30
N GLY A 617 8.32 17.60 10.32
CA GLY A 617 8.29 19.06 10.46
C GLY A 617 6.86 19.56 10.46
N GLU A 618 6.36 20.02 11.61
CA GLU A 618 4.96 20.46 11.73
C GLU A 618 4.72 21.77 10.95
N LEU A 619 3.67 21.78 10.15
CA LEU A 619 3.22 22.95 9.39
C LEU A 619 2.06 23.64 10.11
N ASP A 620 2.00 24.97 10.04
CA ASP A 620 0.85 25.73 10.53
C ASP A 620 -0.40 25.38 9.71
N LYS A 621 -1.36 24.72 10.35
CA LYS A 621 -2.62 24.31 9.71
C LYS A 621 -3.83 24.66 10.58
N PRO A 622 -4.94 25.09 9.97
CA PRO A 622 -6.15 25.39 10.70
C PRO A 622 -6.74 24.12 11.32
N ARG A 623 -7.31 24.28 12.50
CA ARG A 623 -8.07 23.20 13.15
C ARG A 623 -9.42 23.09 12.49
N VAL A 624 -9.74 21.92 11.96
CA VAL A 624 -11.09 21.64 11.43
C VAL A 624 -12.13 21.71 12.55
N THR A 625 -13.11 22.58 12.36
CA THR A 625 -14.26 22.82 13.26
C THR A 625 -15.56 22.35 12.62
N HIS A 626 -15.68 22.52 11.29
CA HIS A 626 -16.89 22.20 10.53
C HIS A 626 -16.53 21.48 9.23
N VAL A 627 -17.38 20.55 8.79
CA VAL A 627 -17.27 19.89 7.49
C VAL A 627 -18.56 20.12 6.71
N VAL A 628 -18.44 20.64 5.49
CA VAL A 628 -19.54 20.97 4.58
C VAL A 628 -19.34 20.21 3.28
N SER A 629 -20.40 19.57 2.77
CA SER A 629 -20.39 18.96 1.44
C SER A 629 -21.04 19.91 0.44
N ALA A 630 -20.48 19.99 -0.78
CA ALA A 630 -21.04 20.74 -1.90
C ALA A 630 -22.42 20.23 -2.37
N ALA A 631 -22.82 19.01 -1.96
CA ALA A 631 -24.13 18.46 -2.27
C ALA A 631 -25.23 19.11 -1.38
N GLY A 632 -25.65 20.32 -1.78
CA GLY A 632 -26.93 20.94 -1.46
C GLY A 632 -27.22 21.20 0.01
N GLN A 633 -27.30 22.48 0.39
CA GLN A 633 -28.02 22.92 1.58
C GLN A 633 -29.52 22.61 1.44
N SER A 634 -29.93 21.36 1.63
CA SER A 634 -31.32 21.08 2.04
C SER A 634 -31.34 21.04 3.56
N ALA A 635 -31.50 22.20 4.18
CA ALA A 635 -31.86 22.29 5.58
C ALA A 635 -33.16 21.49 5.82
N GLY A 636 -33.09 20.43 6.63
CA GLY A 636 -34.26 19.90 7.34
C GLY A 636 -35.17 18.86 6.66
N THR A 637 -34.91 18.38 5.44
CA THR A 637 -35.77 17.36 4.83
C THR A 637 -35.33 15.93 5.17
N ARG A 638 -36.11 15.22 5.99
CA ARG A 638 -36.08 13.75 6.01
C ARG A 638 -36.50 13.27 4.63
N HIS A 639 -35.61 12.60 3.89
CA HIS A 639 -36.02 11.92 2.66
C HIS A 639 -36.98 10.77 3.01
N HIS A 640 -37.94 10.51 2.12
CA HIS A 640 -38.92 9.43 2.30
C HIS A 640 -38.21 8.09 2.54
N GLY A 641 -38.73 7.31 3.48
CA GLY A 641 -38.11 6.04 3.85
C GLY A 641 -38.08 5.07 2.67
N ARG A 642 -36.95 4.40 2.45
CA ARG A 642 -36.74 3.45 1.36
C ARG A 642 -36.83 2.01 1.85
N CYS A 643 -37.44 1.15 1.05
CA CYS A 643 -37.38 -0.29 1.27
C CYS A 643 -35.97 -0.78 0.95
N THR A 644 -35.21 -1.11 2.00
CA THR A 644 -33.95 -1.85 1.89
C THR A 644 -34.25 -3.33 2.11
N SER A 645 -33.74 -4.20 1.24
CA SER A 645 -33.87 -5.65 1.39
C SER A 645 -32.58 -6.22 2.00
N VAL A 646 -32.68 -6.78 3.21
CA VAL A 646 -31.58 -7.55 3.83
C VAL A 646 -32.06 -8.99 4.04
N PRO A 647 -31.69 -9.94 3.15
CA PRO A 647 -32.19 -11.31 3.17
C PRO A 647 -31.86 -12.11 4.43
N SER A 648 -30.81 -11.73 5.19
CA SER A 648 -30.39 -12.47 6.41
C SER A 648 -31.46 -12.58 7.50
N THR A 649 -32.54 -11.79 7.43
CA THR A 649 -33.67 -11.84 8.36
C THR A 649 -34.95 -12.42 7.78
N GLY A 650 -34.97 -12.81 6.50
CA GLY A 650 -36.17 -13.31 5.80
C GLY A 650 -37.34 -12.31 5.75
N ARG A 651 -37.11 -11.04 6.10
CA ARG A 651 -38.13 -9.97 6.15
C ARG A 651 -37.71 -8.78 5.29
N ARG A 652 -38.64 -8.25 4.50
CA ARG A 652 -38.54 -6.86 4.03
C ARG A 652 -38.63 -5.96 5.27
N SER A 653 -37.56 -5.24 5.60
CA SER A 653 -37.62 -4.23 6.67
C SER A 653 -38.55 -3.09 6.22
N PRO A 654 -39.49 -2.62 7.06
CA PRO A 654 -40.30 -1.46 6.70
C PRO A 654 -39.39 -0.23 6.60
N THR A 655 -39.49 0.48 5.47
CA THR A 655 -38.94 1.82 5.18
C THR A 655 -37.83 2.30 6.12
N SER A 656 -36.56 2.11 5.74
CA SER A 656 -35.43 2.74 6.44
C SER A 656 -35.46 4.25 6.18
N PRO A 657 -35.54 5.12 7.20
CA PRO A 657 -35.50 6.56 7.01
C PRO A 657 -34.12 6.97 6.47
N ALA A 658 -34.08 7.51 5.25
CA ALA A 658 -32.88 8.12 4.69
C ALA A 658 -32.71 9.52 5.30
N ALA A 659 -31.50 9.83 5.77
CA ALA A 659 -31.16 11.16 6.28
C ALA A 659 -29.87 11.63 5.60
N PRO A 660 -29.82 12.87 5.07
CA PRO A 660 -28.57 13.43 4.58
C PRO A 660 -27.54 13.48 5.71
N ASN A 661 -26.29 13.04 5.45
CA ASN A 661 -25.20 13.12 6.44
C ASN A 661 -24.95 14.59 6.86
N CYS A 662 -25.07 15.55 5.94
CA CYS A 662 -24.88 16.98 6.22
C CYS A 662 -26.00 17.64 7.04
N ALA A 663 -27.13 16.95 7.24
CA ALA A 663 -28.28 17.48 7.98
C ALA A 663 -28.35 16.98 9.44
N ARG A 664 -27.41 16.13 9.88
CA ARG A 664 -27.39 15.60 11.25
C ARG A 664 -26.55 16.50 12.16
N ALA A 665 -27.15 16.98 13.25
CA ALA A 665 -26.43 17.63 14.33
C ALA A 665 -25.56 16.61 15.11
N THR A 666 -24.48 17.08 15.72
CA THR A 666 -23.67 16.31 16.66
C THR A 666 -24.55 15.67 17.74
N GLY A 667 -24.47 14.34 17.90
CA GLY A 667 -25.22 13.57 18.90
C GLY A 667 -26.53 12.93 18.42
N CYS A 668 -26.91 13.02 17.14
CA CYS A 668 -28.08 12.30 16.62
C CYS A 668 -27.91 10.77 16.64
N ARG A 669 -28.60 10.07 17.55
CA ARG A 669 -28.81 8.61 17.50
C ARG A 669 -30.10 8.30 16.73
N GLY A 670 -30.03 7.44 15.71
CA GLY A 670 -31.23 6.92 15.05
C GLY A 670 -32.03 6.08 16.03
N ARG A 671 -33.21 6.55 16.45
CA ARG A 671 -34.17 5.71 17.20
C ARG A 671 -34.82 4.74 16.22
N PRO A 672 -34.87 3.43 16.50
CA PRO A 672 -35.69 2.51 15.73
C PRO A 672 -37.16 2.95 15.86
N SER A 673 -37.88 3.03 14.74
CA SER A 673 -39.31 3.31 14.75
C SER A 673 -40.04 2.15 15.43
N SER A 674 -40.56 2.38 16.63
CA SER A 674 -41.43 1.45 17.34
C SER A 674 -42.79 1.40 16.64
N ASN A 675 -42.99 0.50 15.69
CA ASN A 675 -44.33 0.17 15.20
C ASN A 675 -44.42 -1.26 14.67
N THR A 676 -44.46 -2.22 15.60
CA THR A 676 -45.19 -3.50 15.44
C THR A 676 -45.47 -4.05 16.84
N ARG A 677 -46.62 -3.69 17.41
CA ARG A 677 -47.24 -4.46 18.51
C ARG A 677 -47.95 -5.65 17.87
N ALA A 678 -47.40 -6.86 18.05
CA ALA A 678 -48.19 -8.09 17.99
C ALA A 678 -48.36 -8.58 19.43
N ARG A 679 -49.61 -8.58 19.91
CA ARG A 679 -50.00 -9.24 21.17
C ARG A 679 -50.04 -10.75 20.96
N PRO A 680 -49.55 -11.55 21.90
CA PRO A 680 -50.15 -12.84 22.22
C PRO A 680 -50.92 -12.75 23.55
N SER A 681 -52.04 -13.45 23.59
CA SER A 681 -53.00 -13.58 24.68
C SER A 681 -52.44 -14.33 25.90
N SER A 682 -52.68 -13.76 27.08
CA SER A 682 -52.99 -14.36 28.40
C SER A 682 -52.48 -15.76 28.78
N SER A 683 -51.71 -15.85 29.88
CA SER A 683 -52.26 -16.21 31.22
C SER A 683 -51.18 -16.20 32.33
N ASP A 684 -51.33 -15.24 33.25
CA ASP A 684 -51.18 -15.34 34.73
C ASP A 684 -49.79 -15.42 35.46
N PRO A 685 -49.72 -15.04 36.76
CA PRO A 685 -48.99 -13.80 37.14
C PRO A 685 -47.99 -13.94 38.32
N ALA A 686 -47.33 -12.80 38.62
CA ALA A 686 -46.94 -12.30 39.97
C ALA A 686 -45.44 -12.20 40.36
N ARG A 687 -44.99 -10.92 40.35
CA ARG A 687 -44.26 -10.15 41.39
C ARG A 687 -42.74 -10.33 41.67
N PRO A 688 -42.05 -9.23 42.12
CA PRO A 688 -40.63 -8.91 41.88
C PRO A 688 -39.80 -8.93 43.20
N PRO A 689 -38.49 -8.50 43.30
CA PRO A 689 -38.08 -7.08 43.24
C PRO A 689 -36.59 -6.73 42.86
N SER A 690 -36.44 -5.43 42.59
CA SER A 690 -35.33 -4.45 42.73
C SER A 690 -33.91 -4.77 43.26
N SER A 691 -32.94 -4.03 42.66
CA SER A 691 -31.77 -3.30 43.25
C SER A 691 -30.71 -4.12 44.02
N THR A 692 -29.39 -3.93 43.86
CA THR A 692 -28.63 -2.68 44.06
C THR A 692 -27.15 -2.90 43.66
N LYS A 693 -26.49 -1.79 43.31
CA LYS A 693 -25.04 -1.56 43.08
C LYS A 693 -24.11 -2.11 44.20
N TRP A 694 -22.82 -2.35 43.86
CA TRP A 694 -21.61 -1.66 44.38
C TRP A 694 -20.33 -2.55 44.38
N ARG A 695 -19.28 -2.02 43.73
CA ARG A 695 -17.84 -1.95 44.05
C ARG A 695 -16.97 -3.18 44.41
N THR A 696 -15.79 -3.15 43.78
CA THR A 696 -14.46 -3.72 44.10
C THR A 696 -14.04 -3.64 45.57
N PRO A 697 -13.09 -4.49 46.01
CA PRO A 697 -11.72 -3.98 46.22
C PRO A 697 -10.56 -4.97 45.93
N SER A 698 -9.38 -4.37 45.84
CA SER A 698 -8.02 -4.89 45.71
C SER A 698 -7.41 -5.48 47.00
N SER A 699 -6.23 -6.09 46.82
CA SER A 699 -5.08 -6.29 47.74
C SER A 699 -4.85 -7.66 48.42
N THR A 700 -3.74 -8.30 48.01
CA THR A 700 -2.90 -9.35 48.64
C THR A 700 -2.28 -8.86 49.98
N PRO A 701 -1.64 -9.68 50.87
CA PRO A 701 -0.59 -10.69 50.55
C PRO A 701 -0.44 -11.98 51.43
N ALA A 702 0.25 -12.97 50.84
CA ALA A 702 1.27 -13.89 51.39
C ALA A 702 0.98 -15.07 52.37
N ARG A 703 1.78 -16.14 52.15
CA ARG A 703 2.10 -17.38 52.92
C ARG A 703 1.33 -18.63 52.46
N ARG A 704 1.91 -19.83 52.27
CA ARG A 704 3.23 -20.46 52.56
C ARG A 704 3.35 -21.75 51.70
N ILE A 705 4.58 -22.14 51.37
CA ILE A 705 5.01 -23.43 50.76
C ILE A 705 4.98 -24.54 51.84
N PRO A 706 4.91 -25.85 51.50
CA PRO A 706 6.15 -26.64 51.45
C PRO A 706 6.26 -27.63 50.27
N GLU A 707 7.53 -27.90 49.93
CA GLU A 707 8.09 -28.87 48.98
C GLU A 707 7.75 -30.33 49.31
N ARG A 708 7.91 -31.22 48.30
CA ARG A 708 8.53 -32.55 48.49
C ARG A 708 9.02 -33.14 47.16
N GLU A 709 10.33 -33.37 47.09
CA GLU A 709 11.02 -34.21 46.11
C GLU A 709 11.29 -35.64 46.63
N HIS A 710 11.68 -36.51 45.68
CA HIS A 710 12.49 -37.75 45.78
C HIS A 710 11.83 -39.15 45.71
N SER A 711 11.83 -39.67 44.47
CA SER A 711 12.59 -40.84 43.94
C SER A 711 12.50 -42.29 44.52
N HIS A 712 12.29 -43.21 43.57
CA HIS A 712 12.90 -44.56 43.34
C HIS A 712 12.50 -45.82 44.18
N ARG A 713 11.88 -46.84 43.55
CA ARG A 713 12.51 -48.10 43.05
C ARG A 713 11.51 -49.21 42.57
N HIS A 714 11.84 -49.77 41.40
CA HIS A 714 11.72 -51.17 40.87
C HIS A 714 10.50 -52.10 41.05
N SER A 715 10.00 -52.63 39.92
CA SER A 715 10.17 -54.04 39.43
C SER A 715 9.45 -54.22 38.05
N ARG A 716 10.15 -54.52 36.94
CA ARG A 716 10.53 -55.82 36.29
C ARG A 716 9.53 -56.38 35.24
N ARG A 717 10.12 -56.78 34.09
CA ARG A 717 9.71 -57.71 32.99
C ARG A 717 8.86 -57.09 31.86
N ARG A 718 9.11 -57.31 30.55
CA ARG A 718 10.01 -58.16 29.75
C ARG A 718 10.14 -57.52 28.35
N GLY A 719 11.31 -57.61 27.72
CA GLY A 719 11.52 -57.30 26.30
C GLY A 719 11.62 -58.57 25.44
N CYS A 720 11.53 -58.40 24.11
CA CYS A 720 12.09 -59.32 23.12
C CYS A 720 12.55 -58.54 21.88
N HIS A 721 13.74 -58.90 21.41
CA HIS A 721 14.49 -58.37 20.28
C HIS A 721 14.17 -59.12 18.97
N HIS A 722 14.42 -58.40 17.87
CA HIS A 722 14.86 -58.79 16.52
C HIS A 722 15.15 -60.25 16.16
N LEU A 723 14.97 -60.59 14.87
CA LEU A 723 16.05 -61.11 14.02
C LEU A 723 15.80 -60.87 12.51
N ARG A 724 16.91 -60.78 11.78
CA ARG A 724 17.15 -60.35 10.38
C ARG A 724 16.98 -61.48 9.36
N GLY A 725 16.85 -61.12 8.08
CA GLY A 725 17.34 -61.96 6.95
C GLY A 725 16.75 -61.63 5.57
N GLY A 726 17.51 -60.98 4.68
CA GLY A 726 17.36 -61.12 3.21
C GLY A 726 18.20 -62.33 2.71
N PRO A 727 18.17 -62.75 1.42
CA PRO A 727 18.29 -61.87 0.22
C PRO A 727 17.52 -62.27 -1.08
N GLN A 728 17.28 -61.26 -1.95
CA GLN A 728 17.22 -61.20 -3.45
C GLN A 728 16.42 -62.18 -4.39
N PRO A 729 16.05 -61.73 -5.62
CA PRO A 729 14.88 -62.18 -6.43
C PRO A 729 15.26 -63.07 -7.66
N PRO A 730 14.34 -63.62 -8.49
CA PRO A 730 13.74 -62.89 -9.64
C PRO A 730 12.32 -63.39 -10.08
N HIS A 731 11.62 -62.70 -10.99
CA HIS A 731 11.06 -63.26 -12.24
C HIS A 731 10.15 -62.31 -13.04
N ARG A 732 10.37 -62.34 -14.37
CA ARG A 732 9.65 -61.68 -15.47
C ARG A 732 8.47 -62.52 -15.97
N HIS A 733 7.43 -61.88 -16.51
CA HIS A 733 6.61 -62.32 -17.68
C HIS A 733 5.99 -61.04 -18.30
N ARG A 734 6.38 -60.52 -19.49
CA ARG A 734 6.05 -60.87 -20.91
C ARG A 734 4.54 -61.01 -21.17
N ARG A 735 3.87 -59.98 -21.75
CA ARG A 735 3.53 -59.74 -23.20
C ARG A 735 2.12 -60.27 -23.57
N PRO A 736 1.41 -59.80 -24.64
CA PRO A 736 1.97 -59.32 -25.91
C PRO A 736 1.33 -58.06 -26.55
N ALA A 737 2.02 -57.61 -27.60
CA ALA A 737 1.64 -56.57 -28.56
C ALA A 737 1.20 -57.20 -29.89
N VAL A 738 0.29 -56.51 -30.60
CA VAL A 738 -0.02 -56.55 -32.05
C VAL A 738 -0.63 -55.17 -32.36
N GLY A 739 -0.36 -54.38 -33.40
CA GLY A 739 0.49 -54.45 -34.59
C GLY A 739 -0.07 -53.51 -35.68
N GLY A 740 0.79 -52.67 -36.30
CA GLY A 740 0.63 -52.00 -37.63
C GLY A 740 -0.45 -50.90 -37.76
N ALA A 741 -0.36 -49.88 -38.63
CA ALA A 741 0.50 -49.62 -39.77
C ALA A 741 0.61 -48.11 -40.09
N GLN A 742 1.55 -47.79 -40.98
CA GLN A 742 1.95 -46.49 -41.50
C GLN A 742 0.88 -45.80 -42.36
N GLU A 743 0.85 -44.46 -42.34
CA GLU A 743 0.47 -43.66 -43.52
C GLU A 743 1.17 -42.29 -43.54
N ARG A 744 1.44 -41.79 -44.76
CA ARG A 744 2.31 -40.66 -45.13
C ARG A 744 1.51 -39.39 -45.44
N LEU A 745 2.26 -38.29 -45.66
CA LEU A 745 1.93 -37.05 -46.40
C LEU A 745 1.15 -36.00 -45.57
N ARG A 746 1.36 -34.68 -45.68
CA ARG A 746 2.09 -33.82 -46.65
C ARG A 746 2.26 -32.44 -46.00
N LEU A 747 3.45 -31.85 -46.14
CA LEU A 747 3.67 -30.40 -46.01
C LEU A 747 3.24 -29.73 -47.32
N THR A 748 2.48 -28.63 -47.24
CA THR A 748 2.28 -27.70 -48.34
C THR A 748 2.46 -26.26 -47.86
N ALA A 749 3.56 -25.66 -48.29
CA ALA A 749 3.71 -24.22 -48.44
C ALA A 749 3.05 -23.80 -49.78
N GLY A 750 2.38 -22.65 -49.78
CA GLY A 750 1.83 -22.01 -50.96
C GLY A 750 2.47 -20.63 -51.12
N ASP A 751 3.34 -20.52 -52.12
CA ASP A 751 3.92 -19.29 -52.63
C ASP A 751 3.19 -18.90 -53.93
N ARG A 752 2.94 -17.60 -54.15
CA ARG A 752 2.62 -17.02 -55.46
C ARG A 752 3.00 -15.54 -55.48
N GLY A 753 3.99 -15.21 -56.33
CA GLY A 753 4.09 -13.86 -56.89
C GLY A 753 5.42 -13.41 -57.47
N GLN A 754 6.09 -14.20 -58.32
CA GLN A 754 7.18 -13.68 -59.17
C GLN A 754 6.65 -12.81 -60.32
N ARG A 755 7.35 -11.71 -60.62
CA ARG A 755 7.98 -11.43 -61.95
C ARG A 755 8.69 -10.08 -61.93
N LEU A 756 10.00 -10.08 -62.19
CA LEU A 756 10.67 -9.22 -63.18
C LEU A 756 12.10 -9.74 -63.42
N GLN A 757 12.53 -9.65 -64.67
CA GLN A 757 13.60 -10.42 -65.31
C GLN A 757 14.98 -9.73 -65.31
N HIS A 758 16.02 -10.55 -65.57
CA HIS A 758 17.34 -10.22 -66.18
C HIS A 758 18.31 -9.38 -65.30
N ARG A 759 19.60 -9.71 -65.08
CA ARG A 759 20.66 -10.29 -65.92
C ARG A 759 21.91 -10.58 -65.05
N ARG A 760 22.62 -11.70 -65.35
CA ARG A 760 24.07 -12.01 -65.25
C ARG A 760 24.94 -11.61 -64.01
N LEU A 761 25.44 -12.65 -63.34
CA LEU A 761 26.71 -12.88 -62.58
C LEU A 761 28.00 -12.21 -63.15
N PRO A 762 29.21 -12.31 -62.51
CA PRO A 762 29.59 -12.62 -61.11
C PRO A 762 30.79 -11.81 -60.52
N GLY A 763 31.10 -12.00 -59.22
CA GLY A 763 32.45 -11.87 -58.63
C GLY A 763 32.44 -11.44 -57.15
N ARG A 764 32.63 -12.36 -56.17
CA ARG A 764 33.90 -12.61 -55.41
C ARG A 764 34.58 -11.31 -54.96
N ARG A 765 34.81 -11.02 -53.67
CA ARG A 765 35.15 -11.85 -52.50
C ARG A 765 34.41 -11.38 -51.25
#